data_AF-A0A6L6XS14-F1
#
_entry.id   AF-A0A6L6XS14-F1
#
_cell.length_a   1.000
_cell.length_b   1.000
_cell.length_c   1.000
_cell.angle_alpha   90.00
_cell.angle_beta   90.00
_cell.angle_gamma   90.00
#
_symmetry.space_group_name_H-M   'P 1'
#
loop_
_entity.id
_entity.type
_entity.pdbx_description
1 polymer ?
#
loop_
_entity_poly.entity_id
_entity_poly.type
_entity_poly.pdbx_seq_one_letter_code
_entity_poly.pdbx_strand_id
1 'polypeptide(L)'
;MLLLVVLGLTTVTEGTASAHIGRAGATCEALTVTLTDYKTPGTNTVKVVVDGATLADTTFVEEYSQSFGLGNPAVAHTWSVAVTAWDDPDGSIGWTFTKSDSSTPCTPPDACPDLEGDQPPDTMCTPPPDDKETREVRGTPDCTSETVTVTTEERTRSYSWNGTSWVPGPWSSWKTVSTRSEPTQPGDCAENKVTSAAPGYTPPSCASAPSLHLPQGVGYHWVLSGPADARIATAVADTGYTLTGTTVYGPYDTTAWTAQKRVEEGCAVVLAAPQVQQEARCDARGSIAPLVGALVTYTISGGSWSGLAAGDYTITATLKGGATEFDAAAAAGWSIAGTTATRVVHIGAPKTCVVPSAQVSPQVCVPAGTTTGGAITLGTQPGISYVVTGADGAVIAPTALSSLAPGTYTVTATALSGFDVVAGNGFISGVRTLVVPPAATDCRQAAAVRPAVSVVDECYTADDKVVFEAENAYWTASASDATHVTFTAKDAYYFADDQGNQTKQVVLEHAPTTNEQCPLLPGSVETACVGDVPYLDYAMTLPEGFETDDPTPLTITFVNPDGPDHAITGLPLSGRVLWPGASATPPLMWPGWDLVDGEYVDVGDQRFGWTRDGITVRFKVNPEYSTTLNYPPATVACANPPTTSRTPELPPTGPPPGAFRPPPAIGPPPLPNTGGPSSLLAGLGALLLVAGCAMVWRARRTRPTTD
;
A
#
# COMPACT_ATOMS: atom_id res chain seq x y z
N MET A 1 62.66 -41.75 59.81
CA MET A 1 64.06 -41.62 60.24
C MET A 1 64.19 -40.33 61.05
N LEU A 2 64.31 -40.41 62.37
CA LEU A 2 65.02 -39.42 63.17
C LEU A 2 65.51 -40.14 64.44
N LEU A 3 66.83 -40.15 64.59
CA LEU A 3 67.60 -41.03 65.46
C LEU A 3 68.02 -40.28 66.73
N LEU A 4 68.04 -41.01 67.85
CA LEU A 4 68.60 -40.65 69.16
C LEU A 4 70.08 -40.26 69.09
N VAL A 5 70.51 -39.37 70.00
CA VAL A 5 71.90 -39.25 70.45
C VAL A 5 71.96 -39.53 71.95
N VAL A 6 72.77 -40.52 72.33
CA VAL A 6 73.18 -40.82 73.70
C VAL A 6 74.71 -40.76 73.73
N LEU A 7 75.27 -39.96 74.65
CA LEU A 7 76.69 -39.99 75.00
C LEU A 7 76.78 -40.15 76.52
N GLY A 8 77.49 -41.19 76.97
CA GLY A 8 77.87 -41.43 78.35
C GLY A 8 79.39 -41.38 78.53
N LEU A 9 79.81 -40.72 79.62
CA LEU A 9 80.89 -41.03 80.60
C LEU A 9 82.23 -41.63 80.09
N THR A 10 83.44 -41.26 80.53
CA THR A 10 83.97 -41.03 81.89
C THR A 10 85.39 -40.42 81.83
N THR A 11 85.79 -39.76 82.92
CA THR A 11 87.14 -39.29 83.31
C THR A 11 88.11 -40.42 83.68
N VAL A 12 89.44 -40.15 83.77
CA VAL A 12 90.36 -40.47 84.90
C VAL A 12 91.89 -40.33 84.57
N THR A 13 92.53 -39.45 85.36
CA THR A 13 93.90 -39.36 85.95
C THR A 13 95.21 -39.17 85.17
N GLU A 14 95.96 -38.17 85.65
CA GLU A 14 97.38 -37.81 85.42
C GLU A 14 98.34 -38.64 86.28
N GLY A 15 99.51 -38.98 85.72
CA GLY A 15 100.70 -39.43 86.43
C GLY A 15 101.95 -38.90 85.70
N THR A 16 102.76 -38.09 86.37
CA THR A 16 103.99 -37.48 85.83
C THR A 16 105.09 -38.52 85.65
N ALA A 17 105.35 -38.90 84.40
CA ALA A 17 106.63 -39.43 83.94
C ALA A 17 107.10 -38.50 82.81
N SER A 18 108.17 -37.72 83.04
CA SER A 18 108.84 -36.96 81.97
C SER A 18 109.65 -37.96 81.16
N ALA A 19 108.99 -38.54 80.16
CA ALA A 19 109.57 -39.42 79.16
C ALA A 19 109.57 -38.66 77.84
N HIS A 20 110.68 -38.67 77.11
CA HIS A 20 110.80 -38.03 75.79
C HIS A 20 109.60 -38.40 74.92
N ILE A 21 108.83 -37.41 74.48
CA ILE A 21 107.62 -37.64 73.69
C ILE A 21 107.95 -37.37 72.22
N GLY A 22 108.21 -38.44 71.48
CA GLY A 22 108.38 -38.39 70.02
C GLY A 22 107.08 -38.74 69.29
N ARG A 23 106.46 -37.78 68.61
CA ARG A 23 105.28 -38.02 67.75
C ARG A 23 105.55 -37.56 66.32
N ALA A 24 105.42 -38.50 65.39
CA ALA A 24 105.35 -38.21 63.96
C ALA A 24 104.15 -38.93 63.35
N GLY A 25 103.38 -38.21 62.53
CA GLY A 25 102.21 -38.72 61.83
C GLY A 25 101.82 -37.82 60.66
N ALA A 26 101.31 -38.44 59.60
CA ALA A 26 100.89 -37.76 58.39
C ALA A 26 99.37 -37.83 58.20
N THR A 27 98.78 -36.73 57.73
CA THR A 27 97.49 -36.73 57.03
C THR A 27 97.74 -36.80 55.53
N CYS A 28 96.68 -36.73 54.73
CA CYS A 28 96.81 -36.67 53.28
C CYS A 28 97.45 -35.36 52.76
N GLU A 29 97.56 -34.32 53.59
CA GLU A 29 98.11 -33.01 53.19
C GLU A 29 99.48 -32.71 53.81
N ALA A 30 99.74 -33.17 55.03
CA ALA A 30 100.93 -32.79 55.78
C ALA A 30 101.45 -33.88 56.73
N LEU A 31 102.77 -33.95 56.87
CA LEU A 31 103.48 -34.67 57.92
C LEU A 31 103.76 -33.72 59.09
N THR A 32 103.32 -34.08 60.29
CA THR A 32 103.61 -33.30 61.52
C THR A 32 104.56 -34.07 62.42
N VAL A 33 105.60 -33.39 62.89
CA VAL A 33 106.61 -33.90 63.82
C VAL A 33 106.59 -33.03 65.07
N THR A 34 106.42 -33.65 66.23
CA THR A 34 106.42 -32.98 67.54
C THR A 34 107.22 -33.81 68.53
N LEU A 35 108.29 -33.22 69.05
CA LEU A 35 109.26 -33.78 69.98
C LEU A 35 109.30 -32.87 71.21
N THR A 36 108.97 -33.40 72.39
CA THR A 36 109.00 -32.65 73.65
C THR A 36 109.69 -33.44 74.76
N ASP A 37 110.10 -32.74 75.82
CA ASP A 37 110.76 -33.31 77.00
C ASP A 37 112.13 -33.96 76.71
N TYR A 38 112.85 -33.48 75.69
CA TYR A 38 114.24 -33.89 75.44
C TYR A 38 115.21 -33.13 76.36
N LYS A 39 116.30 -33.78 76.80
CA LYS A 39 117.18 -33.23 77.84
C LYS A 39 118.30 -32.36 77.30
N THR A 40 118.77 -31.42 78.12
CA THR A 40 120.05 -30.69 78.03
C THR A 40 121.12 -31.31 78.95
N PRO A 41 122.44 -31.03 78.77
CA PRO A 41 123.07 -30.07 77.87
C PRO A 41 123.49 -30.61 76.49
N GLY A 42 123.29 -31.90 76.21
CA GLY A 42 123.67 -32.47 74.91
C GLY A 42 122.76 -32.02 73.76
N THR A 43 123.19 -32.31 72.53
CA THR A 43 122.50 -31.87 71.31
C THR A 43 121.73 -33.02 70.69
N ASN A 44 120.41 -32.86 70.55
CA ASN A 44 119.53 -33.82 69.89
C ASN A 44 119.43 -33.49 68.40
N THR A 45 119.19 -34.49 67.53
CA THR A 45 119.02 -34.27 66.08
C THR A 45 117.74 -34.85 65.56
N VAL A 46 117.13 -34.19 64.58
CA VAL A 46 115.97 -34.68 63.85
C VAL A 46 116.22 -34.57 62.34
N LYS A 47 115.91 -35.66 61.63
CA LYS A 47 115.95 -35.73 60.16
C LYS A 47 114.59 -36.18 59.63
N VAL A 48 114.00 -35.38 58.76
CA VAL A 48 112.71 -35.62 58.13
C VAL A 48 112.89 -35.77 56.62
N VAL A 49 112.40 -36.87 56.06
CA VAL A 49 112.45 -37.19 54.63
C VAL A 49 111.04 -37.52 54.13
N VAL A 50 110.64 -36.95 53.00
CA VAL A 50 109.39 -37.24 52.30
C VAL A 50 109.71 -37.58 50.85
N ASP A 51 109.24 -38.72 50.35
CA ASP A 51 109.51 -39.28 49.01
C ASP A 51 111.00 -39.22 48.61
N GLY A 52 111.88 -39.53 49.56
CA GLY A 52 113.33 -39.51 49.37
C GLY A 52 113.97 -38.12 49.45
N ALA A 53 113.20 -37.03 49.49
CA ALA A 53 113.73 -35.67 49.68
C ALA A 53 113.85 -35.33 51.17
N THR A 54 115.04 -34.88 51.61
CA THR A 54 115.25 -34.44 53.00
C THR A 54 114.70 -33.03 53.20
N LEU A 55 113.67 -32.90 54.04
CA LEU A 55 112.98 -31.64 54.32
C LEU A 55 113.50 -30.95 55.60
N ALA A 56 114.07 -31.72 56.53
CA ALA A 56 114.78 -31.20 57.69
C ALA A 56 115.93 -32.15 58.06
N ASP A 57 117.07 -31.58 58.48
CA ASP A 57 118.22 -32.30 59.05
C ASP A 57 118.93 -31.30 59.97
N THR A 58 118.48 -31.21 61.22
CA THR A 58 118.87 -30.15 62.14
C THR A 58 119.00 -30.64 63.56
N THR A 59 119.68 -29.85 64.39
CA THR A 59 119.77 -30.04 65.83
C THR A 59 118.64 -29.32 66.57
N PHE A 60 118.21 -29.87 67.71
CA PHE A 60 117.31 -29.22 68.66
C PHE A 60 117.76 -29.46 70.10
N VAL A 61 117.27 -28.63 71.02
CA VAL A 61 117.72 -28.63 72.42
C VAL A 61 116.76 -29.45 73.27
N GLU A 62 115.62 -28.89 73.70
CA GLU A 62 114.65 -29.62 74.53
C GLU A 62 113.37 -30.01 73.78
N GLU A 63 113.01 -29.26 72.73
CA GLU A 63 111.79 -29.50 71.94
C GLU A 63 111.99 -29.19 70.46
N TYR A 64 111.18 -29.81 69.60
CA TYR A 64 111.10 -29.54 68.17
C TYR A 64 109.69 -29.83 67.66
N SER A 65 109.05 -28.87 66.99
CA SER A 65 107.72 -29.06 66.40
C SER A 65 107.62 -28.38 65.05
N GLN A 66 107.30 -29.14 64.00
CA GLN A 66 107.18 -28.64 62.64
C GLN A 66 106.23 -29.51 61.80
N SER A 67 105.49 -28.87 60.90
CA SER A 67 104.68 -29.53 59.87
C SER A 67 105.28 -29.31 58.48
N PHE A 68 105.25 -30.36 57.66
CA PHE A 68 105.79 -30.39 56.30
C PHE A 68 104.66 -30.75 55.34
N GLY A 69 104.43 -29.91 54.32
CA GLY A 69 103.47 -30.24 53.27
C GLY A 69 103.94 -31.43 52.45
N LEU A 70 103.03 -32.37 52.14
CA LEU A 70 103.35 -33.59 51.40
C LEU A 70 103.26 -33.41 49.88
N GLY A 71 102.70 -32.29 49.40
CA GLY A 71 102.57 -32.02 47.96
C GLY A 71 101.17 -32.34 47.47
N ASN A 72 101.03 -33.27 46.52
CA ASN A 72 99.75 -33.56 45.89
C ASN A 72 98.86 -34.43 46.81
N PRO A 73 97.75 -33.90 47.36
CA PRO A 73 96.92 -34.61 48.34
C PRO A 73 96.21 -35.86 47.78
N ALA A 74 96.21 -36.06 46.46
CA ALA A 74 95.56 -37.19 45.80
C ALA A 74 96.44 -38.45 45.66
N VAL A 75 97.71 -38.40 46.04
CA VAL A 75 98.60 -39.58 46.02
C VAL A 75 99.17 -39.85 47.41
N ALA A 76 99.55 -41.11 47.64
CA ALA A 76 100.15 -41.52 48.90
C ALA A 76 101.62 -41.08 48.89
N HIS A 77 102.07 -40.41 49.95
CA HIS A 77 103.43 -39.93 50.10
C HIS A 77 104.15 -40.73 51.18
N THR A 78 105.32 -41.26 50.86
CA THR A 78 106.16 -41.99 51.81
C THR A 78 106.97 -41.02 52.65
N TRP A 79 107.11 -41.26 53.95
CA TRP A 79 107.88 -40.39 54.83
C TRP A 79 108.64 -41.15 55.89
N SER A 80 109.73 -40.56 56.37
CA SER A 80 110.51 -41.05 57.51
C SER A 80 111.02 -39.91 58.38
N VAL A 81 110.94 -40.07 59.69
CA VAL A 81 111.47 -39.16 60.72
C VAL A 81 112.43 -39.94 61.60
N ALA A 82 113.71 -39.58 61.57
CA ALA A 82 114.75 -40.11 62.43
C ALA A 82 115.11 -39.08 63.50
N VAL A 83 115.04 -39.47 64.77
CA VAL A 83 115.40 -38.64 65.92
C VAL A 83 116.53 -39.33 66.65
N THR A 84 117.58 -38.58 66.99
CA THR A 84 118.66 -39.05 67.86
C THR A 84 118.70 -38.18 69.11
N ALA A 85 118.37 -38.79 70.25
CA ALA A 85 118.49 -38.20 71.56
C ALA A 85 119.95 -38.30 72.04
N TRP A 86 120.51 -37.22 72.58
CA TRP A 86 121.90 -37.21 73.02
C TRP A 86 122.17 -38.15 74.21
N ASP A 87 121.17 -38.32 75.08
CA ASP A 87 121.21 -39.15 76.29
C ASP A 87 120.78 -40.60 76.03
N ASP A 88 120.48 -40.94 74.78
CA ASP A 88 120.22 -42.28 74.28
C ASP A 88 120.73 -42.43 72.83
N PRO A 89 122.03 -42.19 72.57
CA PRO A 89 122.53 -42.06 71.20
C PRO A 89 122.47 -43.38 70.41
N ASP A 90 122.35 -44.52 71.10
CA ASP A 90 122.23 -45.85 70.51
C ASP A 90 120.77 -46.36 70.44
N GLY A 91 119.80 -45.61 70.99
CA GLY A 91 118.39 -45.99 71.01
C GLY A 91 118.05 -47.12 71.96
N SER A 92 118.96 -47.50 72.87
CA SER A 92 118.79 -48.62 73.79
C SER A 92 117.62 -48.44 74.76
N ILE A 93 117.20 -47.19 75.03
CA ILE A 93 116.01 -46.87 75.84
C ILE A 93 114.84 -46.28 75.03
N GLY A 94 114.98 -46.21 73.70
CA GLY A 94 113.91 -45.89 72.75
C GLY A 94 113.64 -44.40 72.52
N TRP A 95 114.52 -43.51 72.98
CA TRP A 95 114.41 -42.06 72.75
C TRP A 95 115.07 -41.62 71.45
N THR A 96 116.09 -42.36 71.01
CA THR A 96 116.53 -42.37 69.61
C THR A 96 115.70 -43.37 68.83
N PHE A 97 115.01 -42.92 67.78
CA PHE A 97 114.14 -43.76 66.98
C PHE A 97 114.08 -43.30 65.53
N THR A 98 113.64 -44.20 64.64
CA THR A 98 113.20 -43.84 63.29
C THR A 98 111.79 -44.35 63.09
N LYS A 99 110.91 -43.47 62.63
CA LYS A 99 109.52 -43.80 62.28
C LYS A 99 109.28 -43.48 60.82
N SER A 100 108.74 -44.43 60.07
CA SER A 100 108.38 -44.24 58.67
C SER A 100 107.01 -44.82 58.39
N ASP A 101 106.25 -44.18 57.50
CA ASP A 101 104.94 -44.63 57.05
C ASP A 101 104.63 -44.01 55.68
N SER A 102 103.45 -44.30 55.14
CA SER A 102 102.88 -43.60 53.99
C SER A 102 101.65 -42.80 54.40
N SER A 103 101.44 -41.60 53.84
CA SER A 103 100.15 -40.93 53.95
C SER A 103 99.09 -41.67 53.14
N THR A 104 97.86 -41.64 53.64
CA THR A 104 96.68 -42.06 52.87
C THR A 104 96.27 -40.91 51.95
N PRO A 105 95.98 -41.11 50.66
CA PRO A 105 95.44 -40.07 49.78
C PRO A 105 94.13 -39.47 50.31
N CYS A 106 93.84 -38.19 50.08
CA CYS A 106 92.58 -37.55 50.50
C CYS A 106 91.36 -38.05 49.70
N THR A 107 91.55 -38.82 48.64
CA THR A 107 90.49 -39.22 47.70
C THR A 107 90.34 -40.75 47.70
N PRO A 108 89.11 -41.30 47.79
CA PRO A 108 88.90 -42.74 47.82
C PRO A 108 89.26 -43.40 46.48
N PRO A 109 89.70 -44.68 46.48
CA PRO A 109 89.87 -45.47 45.27
C PRO A 109 88.52 -45.95 44.70
N ASP A 110 88.40 -45.89 43.38
CA ASP A 110 87.49 -46.58 42.42
C ASP A 110 85.99 -46.76 42.78
N ALA A 111 85.09 -46.26 41.92
CA ALA A 111 83.66 -46.12 42.27
C ALA A 111 82.70 -47.18 41.68
N CYS A 112 83.02 -47.97 40.65
CA CYS A 112 82.06 -48.97 40.13
C CYS A 112 82.72 -50.34 39.81
N PRO A 113 82.68 -51.34 40.72
CA PRO A 113 83.27 -52.67 40.52
C PRO A 113 82.57 -53.58 39.48
N ASP A 114 81.42 -53.18 38.96
CA ASP A 114 80.44 -54.04 38.27
C ASP A 114 80.11 -53.64 36.81
N LEU A 115 80.77 -52.63 36.26
CA LEU A 115 80.62 -52.22 34.85
C LEU A 115 81.88 -52.57 34.04
N GLU A 116 81.71 -53.28 32.91
CA GLU A 116 82.82 -53.60 32.00
C GLU A 116 83.29 -52.35 31.22
N GLY A 117 84.61 -52.10 31.19
CA GLY A 117 85.28 -51.12 30.32
C GLY A 117 86.08 -50.02 31.05
N ASP A 118 87.08 -49.45 30.37
CA ASP A 118 87.86 -48.31 30.87
C ASP A 118 86.98 -47.04 30.92
N GLN A 119 86.48 -46.69 32.11
CA GLN A 119 85.57 -45.56 32.27
C GLN A 119 86.31 -44.22 32.38
N PRO A 120 85.80 -43.14 31.77
CA PRO A 120 86.33 -41.80 31.96
C PRO A 120 86.21 -41.34 33.42
N PRO A 121 87.14 -40.49 33.90
CA PRO A 121 86.99 -39.80 35.18
C PRO A 121 85.64 -39.05 35.25
N ASP A 122 84.93 -39.10 36.38
CA ASP A 122 83.60 -38.54 36.68
C ASP A 122 82.34 -39.36 36.26
N THR A 123 82.47 -40.65 35.97
CA THR A 123 81.32 -41.52 35.66
C THR A 123 80.43 -41.76 36.89
N MET A 124 79.17 -41.30 36.87
CA MET A 124 78.20 -41.57 37.94
C MET A 124 77.73 -43.04 37.89
N CYS A 125 78.11 -43.84 38.88
CA CYS A 125 77.72 -45.26 38.99
C CYS A 125 76.22 -45.48 39.25
N THR A 126 75.48 -44.43 39.60
CA THR A 126 74.04 -44.50 39.83
C THR A 126 73.30 -44.03 38.57
N PRO A 127 72.33 -44.82 38.03
CA PRO A 127 71.46 -44.30 36.99
C PRO A 127 70.79 -43.00 37.44
N PRO A 128 70.54 -42.05 36.52
CA PRO A 128 69.65 -40.93 36.81
C PRO A 128 68.32 -41.47 37.38
N PRO A 129 67.69 -40.76 38.34
CA PRO A 129 66.37 -41.14 38.81
C PRO A 129 65.39 -41.20 37.64
N ASP A 130 64.44 -42.14 37.69
CA ASP A 130 63.42 -42.29 36.66
C ASP A 130 62.74 -40.94 36.38
N ASP A 131 62.66 -40.58 35.09
CA ASP A 131 61.90 -39.41 34.71
C ASP A 131 60.41 -39.69 34.95
N LYS A 132 59.71 -38.69 35.47
CA LYS A 132 58.26 -38.72 35.68
C LYS A 132 57.59 -37.64 34.85
N GLU A 133 56.53 -38.02 34.15
CA GLU A 133 55.67 -37.09 33.44
C GLU A 133 54.24 -37.25 33.95
N THR A 134 53.58 -36.12 34.24
CA THR A 134 52.17 -36.09 34.64
C THR A 134 51.34 -35.32 33.62
N ARG A 135 50.11 -35.77 33.40
CA ARG A 135 49.12 -35.05 32.60
C ARG A 135 47.74 -35.13 33.25
N GLU A 136 46.93 -34.12 32.99
CA GLU A 136 45.51 -34.15 33.33
C GLU A 136 44.69 -34.47 32.08
N VAL A 137 43.83 -35.47 32.19
CA VAL A 137 42.88 -35.88 31.16
C VAL A 137 41.48 -35.55 31.67
N ARG A 138 40.84 -34.59 31.02
CA ARG A 138 39.45 -34.21 31.30
C ARG A 138 38.52 -35.21 30.59
N GLY A 139 37.66 -35.87 31.35
CA GLY A 139 36.68 -36.84 30.83
C GLY A 139 35.48 -36.16 30.17
N THR A 140 34.54 -36.97 29.65
CA THR A 140 33.28 -36.46 29.12
C THR A 140 32.44 -35.83 30.24
N PRO A 141 31.93 -34.60 30.07
CA PRO A 141 31.02 -33.98 31.04
C PRO A 141 29.74 -34.79 31.24
N ASP A 142 29.32 -34.97 32.50
CA ASP A 142 27.99 -35.46 32.84
C ASP A 142 27.05 -34.27 33.09
N CYS A 143 26.26 -33.95 32.07
CA CYS A 143 25.32 -32.82 32.10
C CYS A 143 24.09 -33.05 32.99
N THR A 144 23.89 -34.25 33.53
CA THR A 144 22.81 -34.51 34.50
C THR A 144 23.28 -34.15 35.91
N SER A 145 24.54 -34.42 36.23
CA SER A 145 25.14 -34.13 37.54
C SER A 145 25.93 -32.82 37.58
N GLU A 146 26.04 -32.11 36.45
CA GLU A 146 26.82 -30.87 36.28
C GLU A 146 28.30 -31.01 36.67
N THR A 147 28.87 -32.20 36.46
CA THR A 147 30.26 -32.48 36.80
C THR A 147 31.06 -33.08 35.64
N VAL A 148 32.37 -32.86 35.66
CA VAL A 148 33.32 -33.52 34.78
C VAL A 148 34.42 -34.20 35.60
N THR A 149 34.72 -35.45 35.25
CA THR A 149 35.79 -36.20 35.92
C THR A 149 37.13 -35.83 35.29
N VAL A 150 38.05 -35.31 36.11
CA VAL A 150 39.43 -35.02 35.71
C VAL A 150 40.33 -36.10 36.29
N THR A 151 41.06 -36.78 35.41
CA THR A 151 41.97 -37.87 35.77
C THR A 151 43.41 -37.36 35.65
N THR A 152 44.18 -37.44 36.73
CA THR A 152 45.63 -37.23 36.65
C THR A 152 46.28 -38.56 36.34
N GLU A 153 47.05 -38.59 35.27
CA GLU A 153 47.83 -39.77 34.85
C GLU A 153 49.33 -39.46 35.01
N GLU A 154 50.09 -40.46 35.43
CA GLU A 154 51.55 -40.43 35.51
C GLU A 154 52.12 -41.54 34.61
N ARG A 155 53.25 -41.27 33.97
CA ARG A 155 54.11 -42.30 33.39
C ARG A 155 55.56 -42.06 33.76
N THR A 156 56.34 -43.13 33.74
CA THR A 156 57.77 -43.11 34.09
C THR A 156 58.61 -43.76 33.01
N ARG A 157 59.88 -43.36 32.89
CA ARG A 157 60.89 -44.09 32.12
C ARG A 157 62.18 -44.22 32.94
N SER A 158 62.82 -45.36 32.84
CA SER A 158 64.11 -45.64 33.47
C SER A 158 65.27 -45.47 32.50
N TYR A 159 66.49 -45.41 33.02
CA TYR A 159 67.71 -45.27 32.23
C TYR A 159 68.49 -46.58 32.18
N SER A 160 69.09 -46.89 31.03
CA SER A 160 70.01 -48.03 30.86
C SER A 160 71.37 -47.56 30.34
N TRP A 161 72.44 -48.18 30.81
CA TRP A 161 73.80 -47.88 30.37
C TRP A 161 74.07 -48.49 28.99
N ASN A 162 74.53 -47.69 28.03
CA ASN A 162 74.83 -48.16 26.67
C ASN A 162 76.33 -48.40 26.40
N GLY A 163 77.18 -48.31 27.42
CA GLY A 163 78.64 -48.41 27.30
C GLY A 163 79.36 -47.07 27.39
N THR A 164 78.69 -45.94 27.11
CA THR A 164 79.29 -44.59 27.19
C THR A 164 78.47 -43.58 27.99
N SER A 165 77.16 -43.79 28.12
CA SER A 165 76.26 -42.88 28.84
C SER A 165 74.97 -43.60 29.28
N TRP A 166 74.29 -43.07 30.28
CA TRP A 166 72.92 -43.48 30.62
C TRP A 166 71.94 -42.98 29.55
N VAL A 167 71.22 -43.89 28.89
CA VAL A 167 70.24 -43.59 27.84
C VAL A 167 68.83 -43.84 28.38
N PRO A 168 67.87 -42.92 28.20
CA PRO A 168 66.50 -43.13 28.64
C PRO A 168 65.84 -44.26 27.83
N GLY A 169 65.21 -45.19 28.53
CA GLY A 169 64.34 -46.22 27.97
C GLY A 169 62.99 -45.66 27.50
N PRO A 170 62.12 -46.51 26.92
CA PRO A 170 60.79 -46.11 26.52
C PRO A 170 59.93 -45.72 27.73
N TRP A 171 59.05 -44.74 27.55
CA TRP A 171 58.03 -44.41 28.54
C TRP A 171 57.08 -45.57 28.79
N SER A 172 56.75 -45.81 30.05
CA SER A 172 55.63 -46.69 30.41
C SER A 172 54.30 -46.12 29.91
N SER A 173 53.28 -46.97 29.85
CA SER A 173 51.91 -46.53 29.61
C SER A 173 51.45 -45.58 30.71
N TRP A 174 50.69 -44.56 30.35
CA TRP A 174 50.01 -43.69 31.31
C TRP A 174 49.19 -44.52 32.30
N LYS A 175 49.39 -44.26 33.59
CA LYS A 175 48.63 -44.87 34.67
C LYS A 175 47.93 -43.78 35.46
N THR A 176 46.63 -43.96 35.70
CA THR A 176 45.87 -43.07 36.57
C THR A 176 46.44 -43.11 37.99
N VAL A 177 46.78 -41.94 38.51
CA VAL A 177 47.28 -41.75 39.88
C VAL A 177 46.26 -41.07 40.78
N SER A 178 45.36 -40.26 40.21
CA SER A 178 44.22 -39.70 40.94
C SER A 178 43.06 -39.35 40.01
N THR A 179 41.86 -39.29 40.58
CA THR A 179 40.66 -38.77 39.93
C THR A 179 40.01 -37.73 40.85
N ARG A 180 39.49 -36.66 40.25
CA ARG A 180 38.69 -35.67 40.96
C ARG A 180 37.50 -35.24 40.10
N SER A 181 36.44 -34.79 40.75
CA SER A 181 35.27 -34.22 40.08
C SER A 181 35.34 -32.69 40.15
N GLU A 182 35.16 -32.04 39.01
CA GLU A 182 35.09 -30.58 38.89
C GLU A 182 33.72 -30.16 38.33
N PRO A 183 33.21 -28.95 38.66
CA PRO A 183 32.02 -28.42 38.01
C PRO A 183 32.23 -28.25 36.50
N THR A 184 31.15 -28.39 35.72
CA THR A 184 31.18 -28.07 34.29
C THR A 184 31.45 -26.57 34.06
N GLN A 185 32.18 -26.25 32.99
CA GLN A 185 32.41 -24.88 32.52
C GLN A 185 31.33 -24.47 31.50
N PRO A 186 31.05 -23.17 31.32
CA PRO A 186 30.14 -22.68 30.28
C PRO A 186 30.60 -23.13 28.89
N GLY A 187 29.87 -24.06 28.27
CA GLY A 187 30.21 -24.70 27.00
C GLY A 187 30.48 -26.21 27.06
N ASP A 188 30.65 -26.78 28.27
CA ASP A 188 30.85 -28.24 28.46
C ASP A 188 29.55 -29.04 28.23
N CYS A 189 28.39 -28.39 28.39
CA CYS A 189 27.09 -28.92 28.07
C CYS A 189 26.45 -28.03 27.00
N ALA A 190 26.11 -28.61 25.85
CA ALA A 190 25.42 -27.87 24.81
C ALA A 190 24.07 -27.39 25.35
N GLU A 191 23.91 -26.08 25.54
CA GLU A 191 22.59 -25.48 25.70
C GLU A 191 21.76 -25.87 24.47
N ASN A 192 20.60 -26.49 24.67
CA ASN A 192 19.68 -26.80 23.57
C ASN A 192 19.09 -25.49 23.01
N LYS A 193 19.88 -24.81 22.18
CA LYS A 193 19.51 -23.57 21.50
C LYS A 193 18.61 -23.91 20.34
N VAL A 194 17.45 -23.27 20.30
CA VAL A 194 16.46 -23.43 19.24
C VAL A 194 16.13 -22.06 18.65
N THR A 195 15.83 -22.02 17.36
CA THR A 195 15.40 -20.80 16.65
C THR A 195 13.99 -21.04 16.15
N SER A 196 13.07 -20.15 16.48
CA SER A 196 11.70 -20.25 15.99
C SER A 196 11.62 -19.87 14.51
N ALA A 197 10.87 -20.64 13.72
CA ALA A 197 10.57 -20.29 12.33
C ALA A 197 9.48 -19.20 12.27
N ALA A 198 9.57 -18.28 11.32
CA ALA A 198 8.58 -17.22 11.16
C ALA A 198 7.18 -17.80 10.84
N PRO A 199 6.10 -17.31 11.48
CA PRO A 199 4.73 -17.67 11.11
C PRO A 199 4.41 -17.33 9.64
N GLY A 200 3.68 -18.22 8.98
CA GLY A 200 3.12 -17.97 7.65
C GLY A 200 1.78 -17.24 7.79
N TYR A 201 1.60 -16.11 7.11
CA TYR A 201 0.35 -15.36 7.13
C TYR A 201 -0.19 -15.17 5.71
N THR A 202 -1.45 -15.54 5.51
CA THR A 202 -2.19 -15.26 4.29
C THR A 202 -3.31 -14.26 4.62
N PRO A 203 -3.30 -13.05 4.03
CA PRO A 203 -4.34 -12.06 4.26
C PRO A 203 -5.71 -12.54 3.76
N PRO A 204 -6.82 -11.91 4.23
CA PRO A 204 -8.15 -12.24 3.72
C PRO A 204 -8.26 -11.95 2.22
N SER A 205 -9.09 -12.72 1.53
CA SER A 205 -9.45 -12.54 0.13
C SER A 205 -10.94 -12.79 -0.09
N CYS A 206 -11.45 -12.50 -1.29
CA CYS A 206 -12.85 -12.80 -1.65
C CYS A 206 -13.20 -14.30 -1.55
N ALA A 207 -12.20 -15.18 -1.60
CA ALA A 207 -12.37 -16.63 -1.59
C ALA A 207 -12.02 -17.28 -0.24
N SER A 208 -11.31 -16.58 0.64
CA SER A 208 -10.76 -17.17 1.85
C SER A 208 -10.64 -16.18 3.01
N ALA A 209 -11.02 -16.64 4.20
CA ALA A 209 -10.69 -15.97 5.46
C ALA A 209 -9.16 -15.84 5.62
N PRO A 210 -8.66 -14.88 6.43
CA PRO A 210 -7.24 -14.82 6.71
C PRO A 210 -6.80 -16.09 7.43
N SER A 211 -5.55 -16.50 7.20
CA SER A 211 -4.99 -17.65 7.90
C SER A 211 -3.61 -17.33 8.44
N LEU A 212 -3.39 -17.73 9.70
CA LEU A 212 -2.10 -17.64 10.38
C LEU A 212 -1.64 -19.05 10.69
N HIS A 213 -0.57 -19.49 10.02
CA HIS A 213 0.07 -20.78 10.22
C HIS A 213 1.26 -20.63 11.14
N LEU A 214 1.22 -21.34 12.28
CA LEU A 214 2.28 -21.36 13.27
C LEU A 214 3.13 -22.62 13.08
N PRO A 215 4.36 -22.52 12.56
CA PRO A 215 5.20 -23.68 12.32
C PRO A 215 5.57 -24.36 13.66
N GLN A 216 5.37 -25.67 13.73
CA GLN A 216 5.77 -26.45 14.90
C GLN A 216 7.28 -26.70 14.87
N GLY A 217 7.92 -26.57 16.02
CA GLY A 217 9.33 -26.88 16.22
C GLY A 217 9.55 -27.62 17.54
N VAL A 218 10.75 -28.17 17.72
CA VAL A 218 11.14 -28.86 18.96
C VAL A 218 11.71 -27.85 19.94
N GLY A 219 11.28 -27.89 21.20
CA GLY A 219 11.84 -27.06 22.28
C GLY A 219 11.24 -25.67 22.44
N TYR A 220 10.13 -25.37 21.75
CA TYR A 220 9.34 -24.16 21.97
C TYR A 220 7.87 -24.37 21.57
N HIS A 221 6.98 -23.54 22.12
CA HIS A 221 5.57 -23.45 21.72
C HIS A 221 5.16 -22.00 21.43
N TRP A 222 4.02 -21.82 20.75
CA TRP A 222 3.50 -20.49 20.40
C TRP A 222 2.43 -20.02 21.38
N VAL A 223 2.51 -18.75 21.75
CA VAL A 223 1.47 -18.03 22.50
C VAL A 223 0.96 -16.87 21.64
N LEU A 224 -0.35 -16.84 21.41
CA LEU A 224 -1.02 -15.74 20.70
C LEU A 224 -1.54 -14.70 21.70
N SER A 225 -1.32 -13.42 21.41
CA SER A 225 -1.80 -12.28 22.21
C SER A 225 -2.34 -11.16 21.32
N GLY A 226 -2.91 -10.11 21.93
CA GLY A 226 -3.54 -8.98 21.22
C GLY A 226 -4.96 -9.29 20.71
N PRO A 227 -5.70 -8.31 20.17
CA PRO A 227 -7.01 -8.53 19.54
C PRO A 227 -6.90 -9.20 18.16
N ALA A 228 -8.04 -9.61 17.57
CA ALA A 228 -8.04 -10.37 16.32
C ALA A 228 -7.49 -9.58 15.11
N ASP A 229 -7.65 -8.27 15.10
CA ASP A 229 -7.15 -7.31 14.10
C ASP A 229 -5.66 -6.96 14.28
N ALA A 230 -5.05 -7.38 15.39
CA ALA A 230 -3.63 -7.13 15.68
C ALA A 230 -3.02 -8.29 16.50
N ARG A 231 -3.17 -9.53 16.03
CA ARG A 231 -2.62 -10.70 16.71
C ARG A 231 -1.09 -10.69 16.68
N ILE A 232 -0.49 -10.98 17.83
CA ILE A 232 0.95 -11.14 18.00
C ILE A 232 1.23 -12.61 18.35
N ALA A 233 2.14 -13.24 17.61
CA ALA A 233 2.60 -14.60 17.87
C ALA A 233 3.98 -14.58 18.54
N THR A 234 4.05 -15.10 19.76
CA THR A 234 5.29 -15.16 20.54
C THR A 234 5.73 -16.61 20.71
N ALA A 235 6.95 -16.94 20.29
CA ALA A 235 7.58 -18.21 20.59
C ALA A 235 8.11 -18.20 22.03
N VAL A 236 7.77 -19.24 22.80
CA VAL A 236 8.16 -19.42 24.20
C VAL A 236 8.94 -20.72 24.31
N ALA A 237 10.15 -20.67 24.88
CA ALA A 237 11.01 -21.83 25.01
C ALA A 237 10.42 -22.82 26.02
N ASP A 238 10.48 -24.12 25.69
CA ASP A 238 10.12 -25.18 26.62
C ASP A 238 11.25 -25.38 27.66
N THR A 239 10.94 -26.01 28.79
CA THR A 239 11.92 -26.28 29.84
C THR A 239 13.15 -27.00 29.30
N GLY A 240 14.34 -26.46 29.58
CA GLY A 240 15.63 -27.02 29.12
C GLY A 240 16.08 -26.58 27.72
N TYR A 241 15.31 -25.69 27.07
CA TYR A 241 15.67 -25.06 25.81
C TYR A 241 15.87 -23.55 25.97
N THR A 242 16.69 -22.96 25.11
CA THR A 242 16.88 -21.51 25.04
C THR A 242 16.56 -21.02 23.63
N LEU A 243 15.59 -20.10 23.50
CA LEU A 243 15.27 -19.48 22.21
C LEU A 243 16.37 -18.49 21.81
N THR A 244 16.74 -18.52 20.54
CA THR A 244 17.69 -17.60 19.93
C THR A 244 17.07 -16.96 18.69
N GLY A 245 17.42 -15.70 18.40
CA GLY A 245 16.85 -14.95 17.29
C GLY A 245 15.50 -14.29 17.61
N THR A 246 14.68 -14.04 16.59
CA THR A 246 13.38 -13.38 16.74
C THR A 246 12.37 -14.31 17.39
N THR A 247 11.70 -13.81 18.45
CA THR A 247 10.71 -14.59 19.22
C THR A 247 9.30 -14.00 19.14
N VAL A 248 9.13 -12.80 18.58
CA VAL A 248 7.83 -12.10 18.50
C VAL A 248 7.58 -11.69 17.05
N TYR A 249 6.40 -12.05 16.54
CA TYR A 249 5.99 -11.81 15.15
C TYR A 249 4.59 -11.19 15.09
N GLY A 250 4.36 -10.29 14.12
CA GLY A 250 3.11 -9.56 13.93
C GLY A 250 3.30 -8.03 14.00
N PRO A 251 2.20 -7.25 14.09
CA PRO A 251 0.81 -7.70 14.22
C PRO A 251 0.24 -8.33 12.94
N TYR A 252 -0.65 -9.31 13.10
CA TYR A 252 -1.40 -9.96 12.02
C TYR A 252 -2.90 -9.70 12.18
N ASP A 253 -3.57 -9.27 11.10
CA ASP A 253 -5.02 -9.15 11.08
C ASP A 253 -5.67 -10.50 10.73
N THR A 254 -6.28 -11.13 11.72
CA THR A 254 -6.99 -12.41 11.59
C THR A 254 -8.51 -12.23 11.53
N THR A 255 -8.99 -10.99 11.37
CA THR A 255 -10.42 -10.72 11.22
C THR A 255 -10.89 -11.09 9.82
N ALA A 256 -12.00 -11.84 9.75
CA ALA A 256 -12.68 -12.03 8.47
C ALA A 256 -13.29 -10.69 8.02
N TRP A 257 -13.30 -10.43 6.72
CA TRP A 257 -13.96 -9.24 6.17
C TRP A 257 -15.44 -9.21 6.55
N THR A 258 -15.90 -8.06 7.03
CA THR A 258 -17.33 -7.77 7.20
C THR A 258 -18.02 -7.74 5.85
N ALA A 259 -19.36 -7.88 5.82
CA ALA A 259 -20.14 -7.78 4.58
C ALA A 259 -19.85 -6.45 3.84
N GLN A 260 -19.81 -5.34 4.58
CA GLN A 260 -19.45 -4.04 4.02
C GLN A 260 -18.03 -4.03 3.42
N LYS A 261 -17.04 -4.59 4.13
CA LYS A 261 -15.66 -4.64 3.61
C LYS A 261 -15.57 -5.51 2.36
N ARG A 262 -16.33 -6.60 2.28
CA ARG A 262 -16.43 -7.42 1.06
C ARG A 262 -17.04 -6.67 -0.12
N VAL A 263 -17.95 -5.72 0.12
CA VAL A 263 -18.47 -4.84 -0.94
C VAL A 263 -17.40 -3.83 -1.39
N GLU A 264 -16.69 -3.20 -0.45
CA GLU A 264 -15.61 -2.23 -0.75
C GLU A 264 -14.47 -2.86 -1.57
N GLU A 265 -14.11 -4.11 -1.27
CA GLU A 265 -13.07 -4.87 -1.98
C GLU A 265 -13.59 -5.57 -3.25
N GLY A 266 -14.87 -5.37 -3.62
CA GLY A 266 -15.45 -5.92 -4.85
C GLY A 266 -15.75 -7.43 -4.82
N CYS A 267 -15.85 -8.04 -3.65
CA CYS A 267 -16.19 -9.45 -3.49
C CYS A 267 -17.70 -9.71 -3.46
N ALA A 268 -18.48 -8.74 -2.99
CA ALA A 268 -19.92 -8.84 -2.85
C ALA A 268 -20.63 -7.70 -3.58
N VAL A 269 -21.78 -7.98 -4.17
CA VAL A 269 -22.59 -6.99 -4.91
C VAL A 269 -23.91 -6.74 -4.20
N VAL A 270 -24.20 -5.47 -3.91
CA VAL A 270 -25.51 -5.02 -3.42
C VAL A 270 -26.41 -4.77 -4.62
N LEU A 271 -27.58 -5.42 -4.68
CA LEU A 271 -28.55 -5.24 -5.76
C LEU A 271 -29.60 -4.20 -5.39
N ALA A 272 -29.78 -3.20 -6.24
CA ALA A 272 -30.86 -2.24 -6.13
C ALA A 272 -32.20 -2.85 -6.56
N ALA A 273 -33.30 -2.25 -6.11
CA ALA A 273 -34.62 -2.59 -6.61
C ALA A 273 -34.81 -1.98 -8.02
N PRO A 274 -35.22 -2.79 -9.03
CA PRO A 274 -35.58 -2.26 -10.34
C PRO A 274 -36.70 -1.22 -10.22
N GLN A 275 -36.57 -0.10 -10.90
CA GLN A 275 -37.58 0.95 -10.92
C GLN A 275 -38.45 0.81 -12.17
N VAL A 276 -39.74 0.56 -11.97
CA VAL A 276 -40.72 0.52 -13.06
C VAL A 276 -41.16 1.94 -13.36
N GLN A 277 -41.07 2.32 -14.63
CA GLN A 277 -41.64 3.54 -15.16
C GLN A 277 -42.83 3.15 -16.03
N GLN A 278 -43.99 3.70 -15.69
CA GLN A 278 -45.20 3.53 -16.48
C GLN A 278 -45.78 4.92 -16.72
N GLU A 279 -45.74 5.39 -17.96
CA GLU A 279 -46.34 6.69 -18.26
C GLU A 279 -47.86 6.59 -18.15
N ALA A 280 -48.47 7.71 -17.76
CA ALA A 280 -49.91 7.78 -17.52
C ALA A 280 -50.73 7.96 -18.81
N ARG A 281 -50.25 7.46 -19.96
CA ARG A 281 -50.91 7.57 -21.26
C ARG A 281 -51.49 6.23 -21.72
N CYS A 282 -52.51 6.26 -22.57
CA CYS A 282 -53.20 5.05 -22.99
C CYS A 282 -52.45 4.19 -24.03
N ASP A 283 -51.44 4.75 -24.69
CA ASP A 283 -50.57 4.02 -25.62
C ASP A 283 -49.16 3.78 -25.05
N ALA A 284 -48.91 4.24 -23.82
CA ALA A 284 -47.60 4.15 -23.21
C ALA A 284 -47.27 2.71 -22.84
N ARG A 285 -46.14 2.25 -23.37
CA ARG A 285 -45.52 1.01 -22.93
C ARG A 285 -44.73 1.25 -21.65
N GLY A 286 -44.59 0.20 -20.83
CA GLY A 286 -43.76 0.28 -19.64
C GLY A 286 -42.27 0.29 -19.99
N SER A 287 -41.47 0.81 -19.08
CA SER A 287 -40.03 0.64 -19.07
C SER A 287 -39.56 0.27 -17.67
N ILE A 288 -38.38 -0.33 -17.59
CA ILE A 288 -37.67 -0.59 -16.35
C ILE A 288 -36.32 0.09 -16.49
N ALA A 289 -36.00 0.97 -15.53
CA ALA A 289 -34.73 1.69 -15.55
C ALA A 289 -33.56 0.68 -15.61
N PRO A 290 -32.64 0.81 -16.58
CA PRO A 290 -31.50 -0.10 -16.69
C PRO A 290 -30.68 -0.07 -15.41
N LEU A 291 -30.47 -1.24 -14.81
CA LEU A 291 -29.57 -1.36 -13.68
C LEU A 291 -28.13 -1.42 -14.20
N VAL A 292 -27.25 -0.59 -13.64
CA VAL A 292 -25.82 -0.61 -13.94
C VAL A 292 -25.03 -1.02 -12.72
N GLY A 293 -23.98 -1.81 -12.93
CA GLY A 293 -23.07 -2.22 -11.87
C GLY A 293 -21.75 -2.74 -12.43
N ALA A 294 -20.63 -2.33 -11.84
CA ALA A 294 -19.30 -2.71 -12.33
C ALA A 294 -19.03 -4.22 -12.23
N LEU A 295 -19.61 -4.89 -11.24
CA LEU A 295 -19.37 -6.29 -10.89
C LEU A 295 -20.56 -7.21 -11.18
N VAL A 296 -21.55 -6.70 -11.92
CA VAL A 296 -22.76 -7.44 -12.25
C VAL A 296 -23.20 -7.09 -13.67
N THR A 297 -23.79 -8.05 -14.36
CA THR A 297 -24.45 -7.82 -15.64
C THR A 297 -25.93 -8.13 -15.47
N TYR A 298 -26.78 -7.25 -15.99
CA TYR A 298 -28.23 -7.43 -15.91
C TYR A 298 -28.79 -7.82 -17.27
N THR A 299 -29.69 -8.78 -17.27
CA THR A 299 -30.54 -9.12 -18.42
C THR A 299 -32.00 -9.12 -17.98
N ILE A 300 -32.90 -8.98 -18.95
CA ILE A 300 -34.34 -8.99 -18.73
C ILE A 300 -34.99 -9.96 -19.72
N SER A 301 -36.00 -10.70 -19.27
CA SER A 301 -36.81 -11.55 -20.14
C SER A 301 -37.46 -10.71 -21.25
N GLY A 302 -37.16 -10.99 -22.52
CA GLY A 302 -37.61 -10.20 -23.66
C GLY A 302 -36.56 -9.25 -24.24
N GLY A 303 -35.41 -9.06 -23.57
CA GLY A 303 -34.21 -8.45 -24.14
C GLY A 303 -34.20 -6.92 -24.29
N SER A 304 -35.33 -6.25 -24.06
CA SER A 304 -35.45 -4.78 -24.04
C SER A 304 -35.81 -4.29 -22.64
N TRP A 305 -35.31 -3.12 -22.26
CA TRP A 305 -35.66 -2.44 -21.00
C TRP A 305 -36.80 -1.42 -21.17
N SER A 306 -37.15 -1.09 -22.41
CA SER A 306 -38.21 -0.15 -22.78
C SER A 306 -39.18 -0.79 -23.78
N GLY A 307 -40.35 -0.18 -23.95
CA GLY A 307 -41.37 -0.70 -24.86
C GLY A 307 -42.00 -2.01 -24.38
N LEU A 308 -42.04 -2.22 -23.06
CA LEU A 308 -42.56 -3.43 -22.43
C LEU A 308 -44.09 -3.44 -22.46
N ALA A 309 -44.66 -4.57 -22.89
CA ALA A 309 -46.08 -4.82 -22.78
C ALA A 309 -46.46 -5.08 -21.32
N ALA A 310 -47.76 -5.08 -21.02
CA ALA A 310 -48.24 -5.47 -19.70
C ALA A 310 -47.89 -6.94 -19.42
N GLY A 311 -47.36 -7.23 -18.23
CA GLY A 311 -46.95 -8.58 -17.86
C GLY A 311 -45.80 -8.61 -16.86
N ASP A 312 -45.36 -9.84 -16.57
CA ASP A 312 -44.26 -10.10 -15.64
C ASP A 312 -42.94 -10.27 -16.40
N TYR A 313 -41.93 -9.56 -15.92
CA TYR A 313 -40.58 -9.57 -16.47
C TYR A 313 -39.59 -10.08 -15.43
N THR A 314 -38.80 -11.08 -15.80
CA THR A 314 -37.73 -11.61 -14.97
C THR A 314 -36.43 -10.88 -15.29
N ILE A 315 -35.89 -10.18 -14.31
CA ILE A 315 -34.56 -9.59 -14.38
C ILE A 315 -33.57 -10.57 -13.77
N THR A 316 -32.48 -10.82 -14.47
CA THR A 316 -31.38 -11.67 -14.01
C THR A 316 -30.13 -10.82 -13.85
N ALA A 317 -29.59 -10.81 -12.64
CA ALA A 317 -28.29 -10.26 -12.29
C ALA A 317 -27.26 -11.39 -12.24
N THR A 318 -26.16 -11.25 -12.99
CA THR A 318 -25.08 -12.24 -13.04
C THR A 318 -23.77 -11.60 -12.59
N LEU A 319 -23.11 -12.18 -11.59
CA LEU A 319 -21.82 -11.70 -11.08
C LEU A 319 -20.72 -11.74 -12.15
N LYS A 320 -19.84 -10.75 -12.13
CA LYS A 320 -18.61 -10.68 -12.95
C LYS A 320 -17.48 -10.00 -12.18
N GLY A 321 -16.29 -9.96 -12.77
CA GLY A 321 -15.17 -9.16 -12.24
C GLY A 321 -14.60 -9.66 -10.91
N GLY A 322 -14.75 -10.95 -10.60
CA GLY A 322 -14.22 -11.55 -9.37
C GLY A 322 -15.15 -11.52 -8.16
N ALA A 323 -16.32 -10.89 -8.26
CA ALA A 323 -17.34 -10.97 -7.22
C ALA A 323 -17.84 -12.42 -7.04
N THR A 324 -17.96 -12.85 -5.79
CA THR A 324 -18.29 -14.23 -5.43
C THR A 324 -19.70 -14.38 -4.87
N GLU A 325 -20.34 -13.30 -4.44
CA GLU A 325 -21.67 -13.35 -3.82
C GLU A 325 -22.48 -12.06 -4.00
N PHE A 326 -23.78 -12.15 -3.67
CA PHE A 326 -24.67 -10.99 -3.54
C PHE A 326 -24.88 -10.67 -2.07
N ASP A 327 -24.72 -9.41 -1.69
CA ASP A 327 -25.01 -8.94 -0.34
C ASP A 327 -26.45 -8.43 -0.25
N ALA A 328 -27.14 -8.82 0.83
CA ALA A 328 -28.52 -8.43 1.15
C ALA A 328 -29.58 -8.59 0.03
N ALA A 329 -29.28 -9.27 -1.08
CA ALA A 329 -30.16 -9.33 -2.24
C ALA A 329 -31.51 -10.02 -1.96
N ALA A 330 -31.53 -11.05 -1.10
CA ALA A 330 -32.76 -11.69 -0.67
C ALA A 330 -33.71 -10.74 0.07
N ALA A 331 -33.17 -9.86 0.92
CA ALA A 331 -33.96 -8.84 1.61
C ALA A 331 -34.53 -7.80 0.63
N ALA A 332 -33.83 -7.55 -0.47
CA ALA A 332 -34.30 -6.73 -1.58
C ALA A 332 -35.24 -7.47 -2.56
N GLY A 333 -35.70 -8.69 -2.22
CA GLY A 333 -36.65 -9.46 -3.00
C GLY A 333 -36.07 -10.22 -4.19
N TRP A 334 -34.75 -10.43 -4.23
CA TRP A 334 -34.10 -11.25 -5.24
C TRP A 334 -33.99 -12.71 -4.79
N SER A 335 -34.19 -13.63 -5.72
CA SER A 335 -33.94 -15.06 -5.52
C SER A 335 -32.54 -15.41 -6.01
N ILE A 336 -31.68 -15.89 -5.11
CA ILE A 336 -30.26 -16.16 -5.40
C ILE A 336 -30.06 -17.63 -5.77
N ALA A 337 -29.34 -17.89 -6.86
CA ALA A 337 -28.92 -19.21 -7.30
C ALA A 337 -27.46 -19.15 -7.81
N GLY A 338 -26.52 -19.47 -6.94
CA GLY A 338 -25.08 -19.42 -7.24
C GLY A 338 -24.62 -18.00 -7.60
N THR A 339 -24.06 -17.84 -8.80
CA THR A 339 -23.57 -16.55 -9.33
C THR A 339 -24.66 -15.69 -9.98
N THR A 340 -25.92 -16.14 -9.92
CA THR A 340 -27.06 -15.44 -10.49
C THR A 340 -28.09 -15.10 -9.43
N ALA A 341 -28.76 -13.96 -9.58
CA ALA A 341 -29.91 -13.58 -8.79
C ALA A 341 -31.03 -13.12 -9.72
N THR A 342 -32.26 -13.57 -9.46
CA THR A 342 -33.43 -13.26 -10.29
C THR A 342 -34.50 -12.53 -9.50
N ARG A 343 -35.16 -11.55 -10.12
CA ARG A 343 -36.31 -10.87 -9.56
C ARG A 343 -37.39 -10.66 -10.62
N VAL A 344 -38.64 -10.94 -10.26
CA VAL A 344 -39.80 -10.67 -11.12
C VAL A 344 -40.32 -9.27 -10.84
N VAL A 345 -40.61 -8.54 -11.91
CA VAL A 345 -41.16 -7.19 -11.89
C VAL A 345 -42.40 -7.15 -12.76
N HIS A 346 -43.46 -6.52 -12.26
CA HIS A 346 -44.74 -6.42 -12.95
C HIS A 346 -44.89 -5.07 -13.67
N ILE A 347 -45.20 -5.12 -14.97
CA ILE A 347 -45.63 -3.96 -15.76
C ILE A 347 -47.14 -3.98 -15.86
N GLY A 348 -47.79 -2.93 -15.35
CA GLY A 348 -49.25 -2.79 -15.38
C GLY A 348 -49.80 -2.65 -16.80
N ALA A 349 -51.11 -2.84 -16.96
CA ALA A 349 -51.79 -2.54 -18.21
C ALA A 349 -51.75 -1.03 -18.51
N PRO A 350 -51.57 -0.61 -19.77
CA PRO A 350 -51.74 0.79 -20.15
C PRO A 350 -53.20 1.23 -19.92
N LYS A 351 -53.41 2.54 -19.82
CA LYS A 351 -54.77 3.09 -19.73
C LYS A 351 -55.54 2.82 -21.03
N THR A 352 -56.87 2.85 -20.98
CA THR A 352 -57.69 2.73 -22.20
C THR A 352 -57.86 4.09 -22.88
N CYS A 353 -57.56 4.19 -24.18
CA CYS A 353 -57.75 5.42 -24.94
C CYS A 353 -59.23 5.66 -25.22
N VAL A 354 -59.67 6.90 -25.03
CA VAL A 354 -61.03 7.34 -25.33
C VAL A 354 -61.01 8.64 -26.12
N VAL A 355 -61.81 8.70 -27.19
CA VAL A 355 -61.85 9.85 -28.10
C VAL A 355 -63.12 10.66 -27.80
N PRO A 356 -63.01 11.89 -27.26
CA PRO A 356 -64.17 12.67 -26.89
C PRO A 356 -64.98 13.09 -28.14
N SER A 357 -66.28 13.30 -27.97
CA SER A 357 -67.13 13.79 -29.05
C SER A 357 -68.20 14.74 -28.51
N ALA A 358 -68.41 15.84 -29.20
CA ALA A 358 -69.50 16.79 -28.95
C ALA A 358 -70.02 17.32 -30.28
N GLN A 359 -71.32 17.50 -30.41
CA GLN A 359 -71.98 17.92 -31.65
C GLN A 359 -72.91 19.10 -31.39
N VAL A 360 -72.98 20.05 -32.33
CA VAL A 360 -73.88 21.22 -32.23
C VAL A 360 -75.06 21.04 -33.17
N SER A 361 -76.26 21.25 -32.65
CA SER A 361 -77.47 21.45 -33.44
C SER A 361 -77.85 22.94 -33.45
N PRO A 362 -78.07 23.55 -34.62
CA PRO A 362 -78.47 24.95 -34.70
C PRO A 362 -79.89 25.17 -34.18
N GLN A 363 -80.24 26.43 -33.92
CA GLN A 363 -81.63 26.81 -33.66
C GLN A 363 -82.52 26.55 -34.87
N VAL A 364 -83.71 25.99 -34.66
CA VAL A 364 -84.69 25.71 -35.73
C VAL A 364 -85.88 26.66 -35.59
N CYS A 365 -86.31 27.22 -36.73
CA CYS A 365 -87.53 28.02 -36.80
C CYS A 365 -88.74 27.08 -36.95
N VAL A 366 -89.70 27.16 -36.02
CA VAL A 366 -90.97 26.43 -36.12
C VAL A 366 -91.98 27.31 -36.86
N PRO A 367 -92.92 26.77 -37.69
CA PRO A 367 -93.94 27.56 -38.40
C PRO A 367 -94.97 28.22 -37.47
N ALA A 368 -94.55 29.21 -36.67
CA ALA A 368 -95.36 30.05 -35.79
C ALA A 368 -94.60 31.30 -35.28
N GLY A 369 -93.35 31.52 -35.70
CA GLY A 369 -92.51 32.64 -35.22
C GLY A 369 -91.79 32.37 -33.89
N THR A 370 -91.78 31.14 -33.41
CA THR A 370 -91.00 30.70 -32.23
C THR A 370 -89.75 29.95 -32.67
N THR A 371 -88.61 30.29 -32.06
CA THR A 371 -87.32 29.60 -32.25
C THR A 371 -87.13 28.56 -31.15
N THR A 372 -86.81 27.32 -31.49
CA THR A 372 -86.22 26.39 -30.51
C THR A 372 -84.75 26.75 -30.28
N GLY A 373 -84.29 26.68 -29.03
CA GLY A 373 -82.88 26.87 -28.68
C GLY A 373 -81.97 25.89 -29.41
N GLY A 374 -80.70 26.23 -29.58
CA GLY A 374 -79.71 25.33 -30.16
C GLY A 374 -79.39 24.22 -29.16
N ALA A 375 -78.64 23.21 -29.57
CA ALA A 375 -78.26 22.14 -28.65
C ALA A 375 -76.79 21.73 -28.80
N ILE A 376 -76.19 21.29 -27.69
CA ILE A 376 -74.93 20.56 -27.69
C ILE A 376 -75.22 19.14 -27.23
N THR A 377 -74.89 18.16 -28.07
CA THR A 377 -75.00 16.73 -27.75
C THR A 377 -73.61 16.19 -27.43
N LEU A 378 -73.45 15.62 -26.23
CA LEU A 378 -72.19 15.03 -25.77
C LEU A 378 -72.18 13.52 -26.05
N GLY A 379 -71.01 12.97 -26.37
CA GLY A 379 -70.83 11.53 -26.57
C GLY A 379 -71.04 10.72 -25.29
N THR A 380 -71.52 9.49 -25.42
CA THR A 380 -71.83 8.60 -24.29
C THR A 380 -70.75 7.54 -24.04
N GLN A 381 -69.50 7.79 -24.43
CA GLN A 381 -68.42 6.82 -24.25
C GLN A 381 -68.08 6.62 -22.76
N PRO A 382 -67.86 5.37 -22.32
CA PRO A 382 -67.40 5.11 -20.96
C PRO A 382 -66.00 5.71 -20.74
N GLY A 383 -65.71 6.14 -19.51
CA GLY A 383 -64.37 6.63 -19.16
C GLY A 383 -64.12 8.12 -19.41
N ILE A 384 -65.10 8.86 -19.95
CA ILE A 384 -65.02 10.32 -20.10
C ILE A 384 -66.12 11.00 -19.28
N SER A 385 -65.77 12.13 -18.66
CA SER A 385 -66.71 13.10 -18.11
C SER A 385 -66.60 14.41 -18.88
N TYR A 386 -67.73 15.10 -19.07
CA TYR A 386 -67.78 16.36 -19.82
C TYR A 386 -68.26 17.51 -18.94
N VAL A 387 -67.66 18.67 -19.12
CA VAL A 387 -68.11 19.95 -18.57
C VAL A 387 -68.29 20.92 -19.73
N VAL A 388 -69.43 21.60 -19.80
CA VAL A 388 -69.70 22.63 -20.81
C VAL A 388 -69.78 23.98 -20.12
N THR A 389 -69.05 24.98 -20.62
CA THR A 389 -69.09 26.35 -20.13
C THR A 389 -69.53 27.33 -21.21
N GLY A 390 -70.29 28.36 -20.83
CA GLY A 390 -70.62 29.48 -21.71
C GLY A 390 -69.44 30.43 -21.90
N ALA A 391 -69.59 31.40 -22.81
CA ALA A 391 -68.58 32.44 -23.07
C ALA A 391 -68.25 33.32 -21.86
N ASP A 392 -69.16 33.39 -20.89
CA ASP A 392 -69.01 34.06 -19.60
C ASP A 392 -68.28 33.19 -18.54
N GLY A 393 -67.91 31.97 -18.91
CA GLY A 393 -67.28 30.98 -18.02
C GLY A 393 -68.27 30.22 -17.12
N ALA A 394 -69.58 30.47 -17.24
CA ALA A 394 -70.58 29.79 -16.42
C ALA A 394 -70.74 28.33 -16.86
N VAL A 395 -70.75 27.40 -15.90
CA VAL A 395 -70.99 25.97 -16.18
C VAL A 395 -72.45 25.76 -16.55
N ILE A 396 -72.68 25.14 -17.70
CA ILE A 396 -74.01 24.82 -18.21
C ILE A 396 -74.44 23.46 -17.68
N ALA A 397 -75.61 23.42 -17.03
CA ALA A 397 -76.19 22.17 -16.55
C ALA A 397 -76.52 21.23 -17.73
N PRO A 398 -76.32 19.90 -17.61
CA PRO A 398 -76.60 18.95 -18.70
C PRO A 398 -78.02 19.04 -19.26
N THR A 399 -79.02 19.33 -18.41
CA THR A 399 -80.42 19.50 -18.81
C THR A 399 -80.68 20.76 -19.66
N ALA A 400 -79.80 21.75 -19.58
CA ALA A 400 -79.89 22.99 -20.35
C ALA A 400 -79.21 22.89 -21.73
N LEU A 401 -78.43 21.83 -21.99
CA LEU A 401 -77.70 21.65 -23.25
C LEU A 401 -78.62 21.42 -24.46
N SER A 402 -79.91 21.13 -24.26
CA SER A 402 -80.90 20.97 -25.31
C SER A 402 -81.60 22.27 -25.75
N SER A 403 -81.32 23.39 -25.08
CA SER A 403 -81.95 24.68 -25.37
C SER A 403 -81.02 25.85 -25.05
N LEU A 404 -79.96 25.98 -25.84
CA LEU A 404 -78.91 26.99 -25.73
C LEU A 404 -79.24 28.25 -26.54
N ALA A 405 -78.78 29.39 -26.02
CA ALA A 405 -78.76 30.64 -26.75
C ALA A 405 -77.66 30.62 -27.83
N PRO A 406 -77.73 31.49 -28.84
CA PRO A 406 -76.64 31.67 -29.77
C PRO A 406 -75.39 32.16 -29.04
N GLY A 407 -74.24 31.57 -29.32
CA GLY A 407 -73.01 31.92 -28.60
C GLY A 407 -71.91 30.87 -28.72
N THR A 408 -70.79 31.17 -28.09
CA THR A 408 -69.63 30.28 -28.01
C THR A 408 -69.66 29.52 -26.69
N TYR A 409 -69.37 28.22 -26.76
CA TYR A 409 -69.34 27.30 -25.63
C TYR A 409 -68.03 26.52 -25.65
N THR A 410 -67.45 26.28 -24.48
CA THR A 410 -66.27 25.42 -24.34
C THR A 410 -66.68 24.09 -23.74
N VAL A 411 -66.27 22.99 -24.36
CA VAL A 411 -66.47 21.62 -23.88
C VAL A 411 -65.13 21.09 -23.40
N THR A 412 -65.06 20.74 -22.12
CA THR A 412 -63.90 20.10 -21.51
C THR A 412 -64.23 18.63 -21.23
N ALA A 413 -63.45 17.72 -21.80
CA ALA A 413 -63.50 16.29 -21.60
C ALA A 413 -62.37 15.85 -20.64
N THR A 414 -62.73 15.20 -19.54
CA THR A 414 -61.79 14.70 -18.53
C THR A 414 -61.88 13.19 -18.44
N ALA A 415 -60.73 12.52 -18.53
CA ALA A 415 -60.62 11.08 -18.38
C ALA A 415 -60.93 10.64 -16.94
N LEU A 416 -61.68 9.55 -16.79
CA LEU A 416 -61.88 8.87 -15.50
C LEU A 416 -60.72 7.92 -15.20
N SER A 417 -60.61 7.45 -13.96
CA SER A 417 -59.55 6.51 -13.55
C SER A 417 -59.47 5.29 -14.48
N GLY A 418 -58.27 4.96 -14.93
CA GLY A 418 -58.01 3.88 -15.90
C GLY A 418 -58.12 4.27 -17.38
N PHE A 419 -58.52 5.50 -17.68
CA PHE A 419 -58.66 6.02 -19.05
C PHE A 419 -57.75 7.21 -19.31
N ASP A 420 -57.50 7.49 -20.59
CA ASP A 420 -56.83 8.69 -21.04
C ASP A 420 -57.54 9.30 -22.26
N VAL A 421 -57.63 10.63 -22.31
CA VAL A 421 -58.31 11.37 -23.38
C VAL A 421 -57.30 11.70 -24.46
N VAL A 422 -57.54 11.21 -25.67
CA VAL A 422 -56.70 11.51 -26.85
C VAL A 422 -57.34 12.59 -27.73
N ALA A 423 -56.52 13.30 -28.49
CA ALA A 423 -56.99 14.30 -29.44
C ALA A 423 -57.87 13.67 -30.54
N GLY A 424 -58.94 14.36 -30.92
CA GLY A 424 -59.89 13.88 -31.92
C GLY A 424 -61.21 14.63 -31.89
N ASN A 425 -61.97 14.58 -32.99
CA ASN A 425 -63.26 15.27 -33.14
C ASN A 425 -63.21 16.78 -32.76
N GLY A 426 -62.09 17.45 -33.04
CA GLY A 426 -61.86 18.87 -32.71
C GLY A 426 -61.48 19.16 -31.25
N PHE A 427 -61.26 18.15 -30.42
CA PHE A 427 -60.70 18.31 -29.08
C PHE A 427 -59.17 18.31 -29.14
N ILE A 428 -58.56 19.30 -28.50
CA ILE A 428 -57.11 19.41 -28.29
C ILE A 428 -56.89 19.46 -26.78
N SER A 429 -56.05 18.56 -26.26
CA SER A 429 -55.81 18.41 -24.80
C SER A 429 -57.10 18.32 -23.98
N GLY A 430 -58.11 17.61 -24.52
CA GLY A 430 -59.41 17.46 -23.87
C GLY A 430 -60.33 18.68 -23.96
N VAL A 431 -59.99 19.74 -24.69
CA VAL A 431 -60.81 20.95 -24.83
C VAL A 431 -61.26 21.17 -26.27
N ARG A 432 -62.54 21.49 -26.47
CA ARG A 432 -63.10 21.91 -27.77
C ARG A 432 -63.98 23.14 -27.60
N THR A 433 -63.85 24.09 -28.53
CA THR A 433 -64.76 25.24 -28.61
C THR A 433 -65.84 24.98 -29.67
N LEU A 434 -67.09 25.26 -29.33
CA LEU A 434 -68.28 25.07 -30.17
C LEU A 434 -69.04 26.39 -30.30
N VAL A 435 -69.60 26.67 -31.48
CA VAL A 435 -70.43 27.85 -31.71
C VAL A 435 -71.84 27.40 -32.04
N VAL A 436 -72.81 27.83 -31.23
CA VAL A 436 -74.24 27.69 -31.52
C VAL A 436 -74.68 28.92 -32.32
N PRO A 437 -75.02 28.77 -33.61
CA PRO A 437 -75.41 29.89 -34.44
C PRO A 437 -76.83 30.39 -34.11
N PRO A 438 -77.13 31.69 -34.35
CA PRO A 438 -78.49 32.21 -34.24
C PRO A 438 -79.42 31.58 -35.26
N ALA A 439 -80.72 31.53 -34.95
CA ALA A 439 -81.74 31.11 -35.91
C ALA A 439 -81.64 31.94 -37.20
N ALA A 440 -81.67 31.27 -38.36
CA ALA A 440 -81.70 31.94 -39.65
C ALA A 440 -82.92 32.87 -39.72
N THR A 441 -82.68 34.14 -40.06
CA THR A 441 -83.71 35.19 -40.08
C THR A 441 -84.70 35.04 -41.24
N ASP A 442 -84.44 34.12 -42.18
CA ASP A 442 -85.34 33.80 -43.30
C ASP A 442 -85.16 32.32 -43.70
N CYS A 443 -86.23 31.52 -43.62
CA CYS A 443 -86.20 30.07 -43.84
C CYS A 443 -86.07 29.67 -45.33
N ARG A 444 -85.56 30.53 -46.20
CA ARG A 444 -85.39 30.24 -47.64
C ARG A 444 -83.98 30.45 -48.20
N GLN A 445 -83.00 30.89 -47.41
CA GLN A 445 -81.61 30.86 -47.85
C GLN A 445 -80.77 30.03 -46.90
N ALA A 446 -80.08 29.04 -47.47
CA ALA A 446 -79.10 28.26 -46.75
C ALA A 446 -77.95 29.15 -46.27
N ALA A 447 -77.40 28.83 -45.10
CA ALA A 447 -76.30 29.57 -44.54
C ALA A 447 -74.98 29.19 -45.23
N ALA A 448 -74.14 30.19 -45.54
CA ALA A 448 -72.78 29.96 -45.97
C ALA A 448 -71.97 29.39 -44.80
N VAL A 449 -71.36 28.21 -45.00
CA VAL A 449 -70.49 27.57 -44.01
C VAL A 449 -69.02 27.74 -44.40
N ARG A 450 -68.12 27.84 -43.40
CA ARG A 450 -66.68 28.06 -43.60
C ARG A 450 -65.89 26.93 -42.93
N PRO A 451 -65.31 25.99 -43.70
CA PRO A 451 -64.44 24.97 -43.14
C PRO A 451 -63.05 25.55 -42.81
N ALA A 452 -62.31 24.84 -41.97
CA ALA A 452 -60.92 25.14 -41.64
C ALA A 452 -60.10 23.84 -41.63
N VAL A 453 -58.82 23.95 -41.97
CA VAL A 453 -57.83 22.88 -41.89
C VAL A 453 -56.62 23.41 -41.13
N SER A 454 -56.02 22.59 -40.28
CA SER A 454 -54.78 22.93 -39.57
C SER A 454 -53.85 21.73 -39.55
N VAL A 455 -52.56 21.98 -39.72
CA VAL A 455 -51.52 20.95 -39.54
C VAL A 455 -51.04 21.05 -38.09
N VAL A 456 -51.09 19.93 -37.37
CA VAL A 456 -50.42 19.79 -36.09
C VAL A 456 -49.13 19.04 -36.35
N ASP A 457 -48.02 19.78 -36.28
CA ASP A 457 -46.66 19.28 -36.43
C ASP A 457 -46.06 19.17 -35.01
N GLU A 458 -45.98 17.93 -34.50
CA GLU A 458 -45.34 17.62 -33.23
C GLU A 458 -44.05 16.85 -33.50
N CYS A 459 -42.90 17.45 -33.17
CA CYS A 459 -41.59 16.85 -33.34
C CYS A 459 -41.57 15.38 -32.84
N TYR A 460 -41.01 14.46 -33.64
CA TYR A 460 -40.78 13.04 -33.31
C TYR A 460 -41.99 12.10 -33.28
N THR A 461 -43.17 12.48 -33.75
CA THR A 461 -44.24 11.49 -33.99
C THR A 461 -44.29 11.10 -35.46
N ALA A 462 -44.38 9.81 -35.79
CA ALA A 462 -44.66 9.34 -37.16
C ALA A 462 -46.11 9.69 -37.62
N ASP A 463 -46.73 10.62 -36.90
CA ASP A 463 -48.15 10.83 -36.70
C ASP A 463 -48.45 12.33 -36.84
N ASP A 464 -47.75 13.02 -37.74
CA ASP A 464 -48.13 14.35 -38.20
C ASP A 464 -49.60 14.29 -38.64
N LYS A 465 -50.45 15.11 -38.02
CA LYS A 465 -51.90 15.01 -38.21
C LYS A 465 -52.45 16.29 -38.81
N VAL A 466 -53.10 16.11 -39.96
CA VAL A 466 -53.98 17.12 -40.52
C VAL A 466 -55.30 17.05 -39.74
N VAL A 467 -55.59 18.12 -39.00
CA VAL A 467 -56.80 18.22 -38.19
C VAL A 467 -57.86 19.02 -38.96
N PHE A 468 -59.00 18.37 -39.19
CA PHE A 468 -60.19 18.97 -39.79
C PHE A 468 -61.46 18.25 -39.29
N GLU A 469 -62.61 18.91 -39.40
CA GLU A 469 -63.90 18.30 -39.07
C GLU A 469 -64.39 17.46 -40.26
N ALA A 470 -64.13 16.14 -40.19
CA ALA A 470 -64.46 15.18 -41.25
C ALA A 470 -65.96 15.07 -41.53
N GLU A 471 -66.82 15.33 -40.55
CA GLU A 471 -68.26 15.34 -40.74
C GLU A 471 -68.97 16.14 -39.65
N ASN A 472 -69.99 16.89 -40.04
CA ASN A 472 -70.97 17.49 -39.13
C ASN A 472 -72.35 17.60 -39.80
N ALA A 473 -73.25 18.40 -39.23
CA ALA A 473 -74.59 18.63 -39.76
C ALA A 473 -74.61 19.35 -41.14
N TYR A 474 -73.50 19.96 -41.55
CA TYR A 474 -73.41 20.84 -42.70
C TYR A 474 -72.60 20.26 -43.86
N TRP A 475 -71.59 19.42 -43.60
CA TRP A 475 -70.71 18.86 -44.63
C TRP A 475 -70.16 17.46 -44.29
N THR A 476 -69.60 16.81 -45.31
CA THR A 476 -68.63 15.72 -45.18
C THR A 476 -67.28 16.16 -45.74
N ALA A 477 -66.17 15.66 -45.20
CA ALA A 477 -64.84 16.03 -45.63
C ALA A 477 -63.85 14.87 -45.54
N SER A 478 -62.88 14.88 -46.45
CA SER A 478 -61.83 13.86 -46.52
C SER A 478 -60.52 14.45 -47.05
N ALA A 479 -59.39 13.98 -46.51
CA ALA A 479 -58.09 14.23 -47.10
C ALA A 479 -58.10 13.69 -48.54
N SER A 480 -57.87 14.57 -49.50
CA SER A 480 -57.90 14.26 -50.94
C SER A 480 -56.54 13.80 -51.42
N ASP A 481 -55.48 14.37 -50.84
CA ASP A 481 -54.09 13.97 -50.99
C ASP A 481 -53.27 14.43 -49.77
N ALA A 482 -51.94 14.43 -49.87
CA ALA A 482 -51.02 14.80 -48.78
C ALA A 482 -51.01 16.30 -48.42
N THR A 483 -51.70 17.15 -49.18
CA THR A 483 -51.72 18.62 -49.04
C THR A 483 -53.11 19.24 -49.16
N HIS A 484 -54.15 18.45 -49.44
CA HIS A 484 -55.50 18.96 -49.68
C HIS A 484 -56.56 18.21 -48.89
N VAL A 485 -57.55 18.95 -48.38
CA VAL A 485 -58.80 18.42 -47.82
C VAL A 485 -59.98 18.92 -48.64
N THR A 486 -60.84 17.99 -49.08
CA THR A 486 -62.09 18.32 -49.78
C THR A 486 -63.24 18.33 -48.81
N PHE A 487 -64.03 19.40 -48.80
CA PHE A 487 -65.28 19.53 -48.06
C PHE A 487 -66.46 19.54 -49.04
N THR A 488 -67.52 18.78 -48.73
CA THR A 488 -68.75 18.66 -49.53
C THR A 488 -69.97 19.03 -48.68
N ALA A 489 -70.72 20.05 -49.10
CA ALA A 489 -71.87 20.54 -48.36
C ALA A 489 -73.09 19.61 -48.49
N LYS A 490 -73.77 19.33 -47.36
CA LYS A 490 -74.98 18.52 -47.28
C LYS A 490 -76.24 19.34 -47.60
N ASP A 491 -77.28 18.66 -48.10
CA ASP A 491 -78.63 19.21 -48.32
C ASP A 491 -78.67 20.62 -48.95
N ALA A 492 -79.23 21.60 -48.25
CA ALA A 492 -79.37 22.97 -48.72
C ALA A 492 -78.08 23.80 -48.57
N TYR A 493 -77.09 23.38 -47.78
CA TYR A 493 -75.90 24.17 -47.46
C TYR A 493 -74.97 24.39 -48.65
N TYR A 494 -74.16 25.46 -48.59
CA TYR A 494 -73.14 25.77 -49.59
C TYR A 494 -71.93 26.45 -48.93
N PHE A 495 -70.78 26.36 -49.58
CA PHE A 495 -69.61 27.18 -49.28
C PHE A 495 -69.64 28.43 -50.16
N ALA A 496 -69.05 29.53 -49.67
CA ALA A 496 -68.79 30.71 -50.50
C ALA A 496 -67.35 30.63 -51.03
N ASP A 497 -67.17 30.75 -52.34
CA ASP A 497 -65.83 30.90 -52.93
C ASP A 497 -65.23 32.30 -52.64
N ASP A 498 -63.99 32.53 -53.07
CA ASP A 498 -63.27 33.79 -52.84
C ASP A 498 -63.94 35.02 -53.52
N GLN A 499 -64.85 34.78 -54.46
CA GLN A 499 -65.65 35.81 -55.11
C GLN A 499 -67.08 35.93 -54.53
N GLY A 500 -67.41 35.12 -53.53
CA GLY A 500 -68.71 35.09 -52.86
C GLY A 500 -69.79 34.26 -53.55
N ASN A 501 -69.45 33.49 -54.60
CA ASN A 501 -70.41 32.60 -55.25
C ASN A 501 -70.62 31.31 -54.44
N GLN A 502 -71.81 30.72 -54.60
CA GLN A 502 -72.19 29.49 -53.90
C GLN A 502 -71.61 28.25 -54.59
N THR A 503 -70.92 27.41 -53.84
CA THR A 503 -70.42 26.10 -54.31
C THR A 503 -70.81 24.97 -53.35
N LYS A 504 -70.97 23.77 -53.90
CA LYS A 504 -71.22 22.55 -53.11
C LYS A 504 -69.95 21.88 -52.60
N GLN A 505 -68.79 22.31 -53.09
CA GLN A 505 -67.51 21.72 -52.75
C GLN A 505 -66.44 22.81 -52.64
N VAL A 506 -65.59 22.71 -51.63
CA VAL A 506 -64.39 23.55 -51.48
C VAL A 506 -63.20 22.66 -51.13
N VAL A 507 -62.04 22.98 -51.69
CA VAL A 507 -60.77 22.30 -51.41
C VAL A 507 -59.88 23.28 -50.68
N LEU A 508 -59.37 22.89 -49.52
CA LEU A 508 -58.42 23.68 -48.75
C LEU A 508 -57.04 23.04 -48.82
N GLU A 509 -56.04 23.86 -49.15
CA GLU A 509 -54.62 23.50 -49.12
C GLU A 509 -54.08 23.62 -47.69
N HIS A 510 -53.16 22.72 -47.32
CA HIS A 510 -52.40 22.77 -46.08
C HIS A 510 -50.93 22.44 -46.36
N ALA A 511 -50.05 22.85 -45.44
CA ALA A 511 -48.63 22.52 -45.54
C ALA A 511 -48.43 20.99 -45.51
N PRO A 512 -47.46 20.45 -46.26
CA PRO A 512 -47.11 19.04 -46.19
C PRO A 512 -46.65 18.70 -44.77
N THR A 513 -47.02 17.51 -44.29
CA THR A 513 -46.50 16.94 -43.05
C THR A 513 -45.04 16.51 -43.28
N THR A 514 -44.09 17.10 -42.56
CA THR A 514 -42.66 16.81 -42.70
C THR A 514 -42.13 16.22 -41.41
N ASN A 515 -41.49 15.04 -41.50
CA ASN A 515 -40.70 14.45 -40.40
C ASN A 515 -39.37 15.21 -40.14
N GLU A 516 -39.33 16.53 -40.27
CA GLU A 516 -38.09 17.30 -40.15
C GLU A 516 -37.64 17.33 -38.68
N GLN A 517 -36.38 16.95 -38.42
CA GLN A 517 -35.84 16.85 -37.07
C GLN A 517 -35.68 18.25 -36.47
N CYS A 518 -36.32 18.48 -35.32
CA CYS A 518 -36.14 19.73 -34.59
C CYS A 518 -34.67 19.87 -34.16
N PRO A 519 -34.00 21.00 -34.46
CA PRO A 519 -32.57 21.16 -34.18
C PRO A 519 -32.31 21.18 -32.68
N LEU A 520 -31.12 20.73 -32.27
CA LEU A 520 -30.66 20.86 -30.88
C LEU A 520 -30.62 22.36 -30.53
N LEU A 521 -31.15 22.75 -29.37
CA LEU A 521 -31.26 24.17 -29.01
C LEU A 521 -29.98 24.61 -28.28
N PRO A 522 -29.26 25.64 -28.77
CA PRO A 522 -28.11 26.17 -28.05
C PRO A 522 -28.57 26.98 -26.83
N GLY A 523 -27.93 26.74 -25.69
CA GLY A 523 -27.91 27.65 -24.55
C GLY A 523 -26.82 28.70 -24.74
N SER A 524 -25.69 28.54 -24.03
CA SER A 524 -24.48 29.33 -24.21
C SER A 524 -23.46 28.56 -25.05
N VAL A 525 -22.93 29.16 -26.12
CA VAL A 525 -21.78 28.60 -26.87
C VAL A 525 -20.78 29.72 -27.07
N GLU A 526 -19.69 29.68 -26.30
CA GLU A 526 -18.73 30.78 -26.21
C GLU A 526 -17.29 30.28 -26.19
N THR A 527 -16.40 31.08 -26.74
CA THR A 527 -14.97 30.78 -26.76
C THR A 527 -14.29 31.56 -25.64
N ALA A 528 -13.52 30.89 -24.78
CA ALA A 528 -12.95 31.49 -23.58
C ALA A 528 -11.41 31.35 -23.56
N CYS A 529 -10.74 32.32 -22.95
CA CYS A 529 -9.31 32.30 -22.67
C CYS A 529 -9.11 32.31 -21.16
N VAL A 530 -8.56 31.24 -20.58
CA VAL A 530 -8.37 31.11 -19.12
C VAL A 530 -6.96 30.67 -18.84
N GLY A 531 -6.17 31.54 -18.19
CA GLY A 531 -4.78 31.23 -17.83
C GLY A 531 -3.91 30.93 -19.05
N ASP A 532 -4.06 31.71 -20.12
CA ASP A 532 -3.30 31.60 -21.38
C ASP A 532 -3.65 30.35 -22.22
N VAL A 533 -4.73 29.67 -21.87
CA VAL A 533 -5.22 28.45 -22.54
C VAL A 533 -6.59 28.70 -23.17
N PRO A 534 -6.79 28.38 -24.46
CA PRO A 534 -8.07 28.52 -25.15
C PRO A 534 -9.04 27.35 -24.83
N TYR A 535 -10.31 27.70 -24.60
CA TYR A 535 -11.39 26.77 -24.28
C TYR A 535 -12.66 27.08 -25.09
N LEU A 536 -13.52 26.07 -25.21
CA LEU A 536 -14.90 26.18 -25.66
C LEU A 536 -15.84 25.90 -24.48
N ASP A 537 -16.62 26.90 -24.09
CA ASP A 537 -17.74 26.78 -23.17
C ASP A 537 -19.02 26.50 -23.96
N TYR A 538 -19.80 25.52 -23.51
CA TYR A 538 -21.00 25.12 -24.21
C TYR A 538 -22.11 24.70 -23.24
N ALA A 539 -23.36 24.94 -23.65
CA ALA A 539 -24.56 24.43 -23.04
C ALA A 539 -25.58 24.19 -24.15
N MET A 540 -26.18 23.00 -24.15
CA MET A 540 -27.19 22.54 -25.09
C MET A 540 -28.44 22.19 -24.30
N THR A 541 -29.60 22.47 -24.89
CA THR A 541 -30.90 22.04 -24.37
C THR A 541 -31.54 21.10 -25.38
N LEU A 542 -31.97 19.94 -24.89
CA LEU A 542 -32.73 19.00 -25.71
C LEU A 542 -34.11 19.59 -26.00
N PRO A 543 -34.63 19.47 -27.23
CA PRO A 543 -36.00 19.87 -27.52
C PRO A 543 -36.99 19.06 -26.67
N GLU A 544 -38.19 19.61 -26.48
CA GLU A 544 -39.26 18.94 -25.73
C GLU A 544 -39.56 17.55 -26.33
N GLY A 545 -39.70 16.53 -25.48
CA GLY A 545 -39.90 15.14 -25.90
C GLY A 545 -38.62 14.37 -26.23
N PHE A 546 -37.44 15.00 -26.18
CA PHE A 546 -36.16 14.32 -26.35
C PHE A 546 -35.45 14.13 -25.00
N GLU A 547 -35.36 12.87 -24.57
CA GLU A 547 -34.61 12.48 -23.37
C GLU A 547 -33.45 11.54 -23.77
N THR A 548 -32.39 11.56 -23.00
CA THR A 548 -31.23 10.70 -23.21
C THR A 548 -30.81 10.05 -21.90
N ASP A 549 -30.68 8.73 -21.92
CA ASP A 549 -30.28 7.92 -20.77
C ASP A 549 -28.77 7.97 -20.51
N ASP A 550 -27.99 8.54 -21.44
CA ASP A 550 -26.55 8.72 -21.32
C ASP A 550 -26.27 10.06 -20.63
N PRO A 551 -25.58 10.10 -19.47
CA PRO A 551 -25.22 11.35 -18.79
C PRO A 551 -24.23 12.21 -19.59
N THR A 552 -23.61 11.64 -20.62
CA THR A 552 -22.59 12.24 -21.47
C THR A 552 -22.88 12.04 -22.97
N PRO A 553 -24.08 12.44 -23.44
CA PRO A 553 -24.61 12.02 -24.73
C PRO A 553 -24.09 12.88 -25.91
N LEU A 554 -23.37 13.97 -25.61
CA LEU A 554 -22.98 14.97 -26.58
C LEU A 554 -21.66 14.60 -27.28
N THR A 555 -21.65 14.77 -28.60
CA THR A 555 -20.44 14.83 -29.42
C THR A 555 -20.26 16.24 -29.97
N ILE A 556 -19.10 16.86 -29.73
CA ILE A 556 -18.70 18.14 -30.32
C ILE A 556 -17.70 17.84 -31.43
N THR A 557 -18.00 18.25 -32.66
CA THR A 557 -17.14 18.06 -33.84
C THR A 557 -16.69 19.40 -34.39
N PHE A 558 -15.39 19.64 -34.42
CA PHE A 558 -14.77 20.73 -35.17
C PHE A 558 -14.59 20.25 -36.61
N VAL A 559 -15.33 20.86 -37.53
CA VAL A 559 -15.39 20.43 -38.93
C VAL A 559 -14.20 21.00 -39.67
N ASN A 560 -13.37 20.13 -40.23
CA ASN A 560 -12.18 20.55 -40.96
C ASN A 560 -12.52 20.70 -42.46
N PRO A 561 -12.41 21.90 -43.06
CA PRO A 561 -12.76 22.09 -44.47
C PRO A 561 -11.84 21.32 -45.43
N ASP A 562 -10.58 21.12 -45.06
CA ASP A 562 -9.52 20.61 -45.94
C ASP A 562 -8.90 19.29 -45.45
N GLY A 563 -9.52 18.64 -44.46
CA GLY A 563 -8.97 17.45 -43.81
C GLY A 563 -9.97 16.70 -42.93
N PRO A 564 -9.50 15.78 -42.07
CA PRO A 564 -10.38 15.05 -41.15
C PRO A 564 -10.91 15.96 -40.04
N ASP A 565 -12.20 15.81 -39.73
CA ASP A 565 -12.87 16.41 -38.58
C ASP A 565 -12.21 15.99 -37.26
N HIS A 566 -12.30 16.86 -36.25
CA HIS A 566 -11.89 16.55 -34.88
C HIS A 566 -13.11 16.45 -33.97
N ALA A 567 -13.41 15.25 -33.49
CA ALA A 567 -14.56 14.99 -32.62
C ALA A 567 -14.15 14.71 -31.17
N ILE A 568 -14.86 15.32 -30.24
CA ILE A 568 -14.81 15.06 -28.80
C ILE A 568 -16.15 14.43 -28.41
N THR A 569 -16.13 13.17 -28.00
CA THR A 569 -17.32 12.38 -27.65
C THR A 569 -17.43 12.18 -26.14
N GLY A 570 -18.61 11.78 -25.65
CA GLY A 570 -18.78 11.45 -24.23
C GLY A 570 -18.81 12.70 -23.35
N LEU A 571 -19.49 13.75 -23.81
CA LEU A 571 -19.60 15.02 -23.11
C LEU A 571 -21.01 15.20 -22.51
N PRO A 572 -21.13 15.80 -21.31
CA PRO A 572 -22.43 16.25 -20.81
C PRO A 572 -23.00 17.36 -21.71
N LEU A 573 -24.29 17.66 -21.60
CA LEU A 573 -24.96 18.72 -22.39
C LEU A 573 -24.46 20.14 -22.08
N SER A 574 -23.76 20.34 -20.96
CA SER A 574 -23.10 21.61 -20.64
C SER A 574 -21.73 21.37 -20.03
N GLY A 575 -20.75 22.21 -20.36
CA GLY A 575 -19.39 22.06 -19.87
C GLY A 575 -18.38 22.95 -20.59
N ARG A 576 -17.11 22.59 -20.39
CA ARG A 576 -15.94 23.25 -20.98
C ARG A 576 -15.01 22.20 -21.55
N VAL A 577 -14.54 22.41 -22.77
CA VAL A 577 -13.50 21.58 -23.40
C VAL A 577 -12.33 22.43 -23.86
N LEU A 578 -11.14 21.83 -23.94
CA LEU A 578 -9.97 22.48 -24.54
C LEU A 578 -10.21 22.73 -26.02
N TRP A 579 -9.74 23.87 -26.52
CA TRP A 579 -9.70 24.10 -27.96
C TRP A 579 -8.75 23.08 -28.62
N PRO A 580 -9.08 22.51 -29.79
CA PRO A 580 -8.22 21.50 -30.44
C PRO A 580 -6.79 22.01 -30.64
N GLY A 581 -5.80 21.25 -30.17
CA GLY A 581 -4.38 21.63 -30.23
C GLY A 581 -3.86 22.42 -29.03
N ALA A 582 -4.71 22.77 -28.06
CA ALA A 582 -4.29 23.45 -26.84
C ALA A 582 -3.86 22.50 -25.72
N SER A 583 -2.95 22.95 -24.85
CA SER A 583 -2.56 22.24 -23.62
C SER A 583 -2.66 23.17 -22.42
N ALA A 584 -3.34 22.72 -21.36
CA ALA A 584 -3.43 23.42 -20.08
C ALA A 584 -2.28 23.08 -19.11
N THR A 585 -1.39 22.17 -19.49
CA THR A 585 -0.30 21.68 -18.66
C THR A 585 1.03 21.93 -19.36
N PRO A 586 2.08 22.41 -18.66
CA PRO A 586 3.38 22.67 -19.25
C PRO A 586 3.98 21.44 -19.97
N PRO A 587 4.58 21.62 -21.17
CA PRO A 587 4.58 22.86 -21.93
C PRO A 587 3.17 23.20 -22.45
N LEU A 588 2.77 24.46 -22.27
CA LEU A 588 1.52 24.96 -22.83
C LEU A 588 1.60 24.86 -24.36
N MET A 589 0.46 24.63 -25.01
CA MET A 589 0.38 24.49 -26.46
C MET A 589 -0.77 25.32 -26.99
N TRP A 590 -0.61 25.77 -28.23
CA TRP A 590 -1.62 26.52 -28.98
C TRP A 590 -1.82 25.84 -30.34
N PRO A 591 -3.03 25.90 -30.92
CA PRO A 591 -3.26 25.36 -32.26
C PRO A 591 -2.36 26.09 -33.25
N GLY A 592 -1.73 25.35 -34.16
CA GLY A 592 -0.79 25.90 -35.15
C GLY A 592 0.66 26.07 -34.66
N TRP A 593 0.98 25.64 -33.42
CA TRP A 593 2.33 25.73 -32.86
C TRP A 593 2.88 24.34 -32.52
N ASP A 594 4.19 24.15 -32.72
CA ASP A 594 4.93 22.97 -32.26
C ASP A 594 6.09 23.40 -31.35
N LEU A 595 6.51 22.53 -30.43
CA LEU A 595 7.66 22.79 -29.57
C LEU A 595 8.86 21.98 -30.08
N VAL A 596 9.80 22.66 -30.72
CA VAL A 596 11.00 22.06 -31.32
C VAL A 596 12.22 22.59 -30.60
N ASP A 597 13.02 21.69 -30.02
CA ASP A 597 14.25 22.04 -29.27
C ASP A 597 14.04 23.08 -28.14
N GLY A 598 12.84 23.10 -27.55
CA GLY A 598 12.47 24.02 -26.47
C GLY A 598 12.01 25.40 -26.95
N GLU A 599 11.89 25.62 -28.26
CA GLU A 599 11.36 26.83 -28.87
C GLU A 599 10.03 26.56 -29.58
N TYR A 600 9.08 27.48 -29.45
CA TYR A 600 7.80 27.34 -30.15
C TYR A 600 7.95 27.80 -31.61
N VAL A 601 7.60 26.92 -32.52
CA VAL A 601 7.64 27.15 -33.97
C VAL A 601 6.22 27.18 -34.50
N ASP A 602 5.89 28.22 -35.28
CA ASP A 602 4.62 28.32 -36.00
C ASP A 602 4.64 27.34 -37.19
N VAL A 603 3.67 26.43 -37.22
CA VAL A 603 3.50 25.39 -38.24
C VAL A 603 2.25 25.60 -39.11
N GLY A 604 1.63 26.79 -39.04
CA GLY A 604 0.46 27.17 -39.83
C GLY A 604 -0.76 26.30 -39.54
N ASP A 605 -1.46 25.83 -40.59
CA ASP A 605 -2.69 25.03 -40.44
C ASP A 605 -2.47 23.64 -39.83
N GLN A 606 -1.22 23.19 -39.74
CA GLN A 606 -0.89 21.94 -39.05
C GLN A 606 -1.17 22.05 -37.54
N ARG A 607 -1.17 20.92 -36.82
CA ARG A 607 -1.42 20.91 -35.36
C ARG A 607 -2.68 21.69 -34.96
N PHE A 608 -3.76 21.51 -35.71
CA PHE A 608 -5.05 22.19 -35.51
C PHE A 608 -5.04 23.71 -35.74
N GLY A 609 -4.02 24.27 -36.39
CA GLY A 609 -3.98 25.69 -36.74
C GLY A 609 -5.14 26.14 -37.63
N TRP A 610 -5.68 25.23 -38.46
CA TRP A 610 -6.89 25.45 -39.25
C TRP A 610 -8.14 25.83 -38.43
N THR A 611 -8.14 25.57 -37.12
CA THR A 611 -9.26 25.95 -36.24
C THR A 611 -9.25 27.44 -35.87
N ARG A 612 -8.21 28.19 -36.25
CA ARG A 612 -8.01 29.58 -35.82
C ARG A 612 -8.85 30.59 -36.61
N ASP A 613 -9.12 30.31 -37.88
CA ASP A 613 -9.76 31.22 -38.81
C ASP A 613 -11.24 30.88 -39.05
N GLY A 614 -12.05 30.91 -37.99
CA GLY A 614 -13.51 30.75 -38.04
C GLY A 614 -13.95 29.36 -38.47
N ILE A 615 -14.34 28.52 -37.51
CA ILE A 615 -14.60 27.10 -37.76
C ILE A 615 -16.04 26.70 -37.48
N THR A 616 -16.58 25.79 -38.29
CA THR A 616 -17.89 25.17 -38.02
C THR A 616 -17.73 24.15 -36.91
N VAL A 617 -18.47 24.34 -35.81
CA VAL A 617 -18.57 23.41 -34.70
C VAL A 617 -19.96 22.80 -34.68
N ARG A 618 -20.03 21.47 -34.76
CA ARG A 618 -21.26 20.67 -34.77
C ARG A 618 -21.43 19.94 -33.43
N PHE A 619 -22.54 20.21 -32.76
CA PHE A 619 -23.00 19.60 -31.54
C PHE A 619 -24.04 18.53 -31.87
N LYS A 620 -23.82 17.29 -31.47
CA LYS A 620 -24.68 16.17 -31.85
C LYS A 620 -25.07 15.31 -30.66
N VAL A 621 -26.38 15.17 -30.49
CA VAL A 621 -27.03 14.22 -29.56
C VAL A 621 -28.08 13.35 -30.32
N ASN A 622 -28.31 13.64 -31.61
CA ASN A 622 -29.39 13.13 -32.47
C ASN A 622 -30.78 13.62 -32.03
N PRO A 623 -30.97 14.96 -31.86
CA PRO A 623 -30.73 15.94 -32.93
C PRO A 623 -29.35 16.64 -32.90
N GLU A 624 -29.06 17.48 -33.90
CA GLU A 624 -27.79 18.22 -34.00
C GLU A 624 -27.98 19.74 -34.18
N TYR A 625 -26.94 20.51 -33.83
CA TYR A 625 -26.83 21.95 -33.98
C TYR A 625 -25.43 22.31 -34.47
N SER A 626 -25.32 23.22 -35.44
CA SER A 626 -24.01 23.69 -35.93
C SER A 626 -23.93 25.20 -35.85
N THR A 627 -22.77 25.72 -35.46
CA THR A 627 -22.49 27.17 -35.45
C THR A 627 -21.05 27.43 -35.85
N THR A 628 -20.76 28.62 -36.38
CA THR A 628 -19.40 29.06 -36.67
C THR A 628 -18.83 29.78 -35.45
N LEU A 629 -17.68 29.31 -34.96
CA LEU A 629 -16.96 29.93 -33.85
C LEU A 629 -15.60 30.45 -34.31
N ASN A 630 -15.24 31.63 -33.83
CA ASN A 630 -13.89 32.15 -33.99
C ASN A 630 -13.04 31.71 -32.80
N TYR A 631 -11.76 31.44 -33.04
CA TYR A 631 -10.81 31.23 -31.96
C TYR A 631 -10.85 32.38 -30.94
N PRO A 632 -10.71 32.12 -29.63
CA PRO A 632 -10.83 33.15 -28.59
C PRO A 632 -10.03 34.41 -28.95
N PRO A 633 -10.67 35.59 -29.02
CA PRO A 633 -9.97 36.83 -29.34
C PRO A 633 -8.93 37.16 -28.27
N ALA A 634 -7.72 37.46 -28.75
CA ALA A 634 -6.49 37.53 -27.98
C ALA A 634 -6.52 38.58 -26.86
N THR A 635 -6.41 38.13 -25.61
CA THR A 635 -5.26 38.63 -24.84
C THR A 635 -4.03 37.94 -25.44
N VAL A 636 -2.92 38.66 -25.57
CA VAL A 636 -1.70 38.23 -26.30
C VAL A 636 -1.23 36.80 -25.94
N ALA A 637 -1.60 36.33 -24.75
CA ALA A 637 -1.21 35.05 -24.20
C ALA A 637 -2.06 33.84 -24.62
N CYS A 638 -3.32 34.02 -25.08
CA CYS A 638 -4.09 32.92 -25.67
C CYS A 638 -3.91 32.81 -27.18
N ALA A 639 -3.46 33.87 -27.86
CA ALA A 639 -3.23 33.78 -29.30
C ALA A 639 -2.01 32.94 -29.63
N ASN A 640 -0.91 33.18 -28.94
CA ASN A 640 0.41 32.69 -29.31
C ASN A 640 1.23 32.41 -28.04
N PRO A 641 2.26 31.56 -28.14
CA PRO A 641 3.26 31.42 -27.08
C PRO A 641 3.88 32.79 -26.72
N PRO A 642 4.32 32.98 -25.47
CA PRO A 642 4.98 34.21 -25.06
C PRO A 642 6.23 34.47 -25.93
N THR A 643 6.20 35.53 -26.75
CA THR A 643 7.39 35.98 -27.48
C THR A 643 8.41 36.50 -26.47
N THR A 644 9.49 35.75 -26.23
CA THR A 644 10.66 36.29 -25.55
C THR A 644 11.26 37.34 -26.48
N SER A 645 10.96 38.61 -26.22
CA SER A 645 11.59 39.74 -26.91
C SER A 645 13.07 39.79 -26.52
N ARG A 646 13.92 38.98 -27.18
CA ARG A 646 15.36 39.21 -27.17
C ARG A 646 15.58 40.45 -28.01
N THR A 647 15.66 41.61 -27.37
CA THR A 647 16.12 42.85 -28.02
C THR A 647 17.48 42.52 -28.66
N PRO A 648 17.65 42.66 -29.99
CA PRO A 648 18.95 42.46 -30.61
C PRO A 648 19.91 43.50 -30.05
N GLU A 649 20.98 43.03 -29.40
CA GLU A 649 22.11 43.87 -29.06
C GLU A 649 22.75 44.33 -30.38
N LEU A 650 22.46 45.59 -30.77
CA LEU A 650 23.16 46.25 -31.87
C LEU A 650 24.65 46.34 -31.50
N PRO A 651 25.58 46.06 -32.44
CA PRO A 651 27.01 46.21 -32.20
C PRO A 651 27.33 47.68 -31.86
N PRO A 652 28.37 47.93 -31.03
CA PRO A 652 28.63 49.26 -30.49
C PRO A 652 29.02 50.21 -31.62
N THR A 653 28.15 51.16 -31.93
CA THR A 653 28.52 52.35 -32.70
C THR A 653 28.92 53.44 -31.71
N GLY A 654 30.14 53.95 -31.88
CA GLY A 654 30.75 54.93 -31.00
C GLY A 654 29.99 56.26 -30.93
N PRO A 655 30.23 57.07 -29.88
CA PRO A 655 29.39 58.21 -29.55
C PRO A 655 29.71 59.45 -30.40
N PRO A 656 28.71 60.26 -30.79
CA PRO A 656 28.93 61.67 -31.08
C PRO A 656 28.84 62.51 -29.78
N PRO A 657 29.64 63.57 -29.65
CA PRO A 657 29.83 64.29 -28.40
C PRO A 657 28.76 65.36 -28.15
N GLY A 658 28.31 65.45 -26.89
CA GLY A 658 27.94 66.72 -26.27
C GLY A 658 26.45 67.07 -26.21
N ALA A 659 25.80 66.75 -25.09
CA ALA A 659 24.83 67.64 -24.43
C ALA A 659 24.67 67.24 -22.95
N PHE A 660 24.85 68.22 -22.06
CA PHE A 660 24.84 68.10 -20.60
C PHE A 660 23.43 68.20 -20.00
N ARG A 661 23.11 67.25 -19.07
CA ARG A 661 22.21 67.32 -17.87
C ARG A 661 20.69 67.60 -18.07
N PRO A 662 19.80 67.29 -17.08
CA PRO A 662 19.97 66.76 -15.70
C PRO A 662 19.11 65.50 -15.35
N PRO A 663 19.26 64.87 -14.17
CA PRO A 663 18.49 63.67 -13.79
C PRO A 663 17.14 64.02 -13.11
N PRO A 664 16.09 63.20 -13.29
CA PRO A 664 15.03 63.11 -12.30
C PRO A 664 14.87 61.69 -11.71
N ALA A 665 14.89 61.69 -10.38
CA ALA A 665 14.15 60.87 -9.43
C ALA A 665 13.85 59.39 -9.75
N ILE A 666 14.48 58.51 -8.96
CA ILE A 666 14.00 57.17 -8.67
C ILE A 666 12.66 57.30 -7.93
N GLY A 667 11.55 56.99 -8.60
CA GLY A 667 10.28 56.70 -7.95
C GLY A 667 10.26 55.23 -7.47
N PRO A 668 9.61 54.91 -6.34
CA PRO A 668 9.47 53.53 -5.88
C PRO A 668 8.56 52.72 -6.82
N PRO A 669 8.72 51.38 -6.88
CA PRO A 669 7.93 50.53 -7.77
C PRO A 669 6.43 50.60 -7.45
N PRO A 670 5.53 50.57 -8.45
CA PRO A 670 4.10 50.51 -8.21
C PRO A 670 3.72 49.16 -7.60
N LEU A 671 3.06 49.21 -6.44
CA LEU A 671 2.37 48.08 -5.83
C LEU A 671 1.24 47.61 -6.77
N PRO A 672 0.99 46.29 -6.90
CA PRO A 672 -0.14 45.80 -7.67
C PRO A 672 -1.47 46.21 -7.02
N ASN A 673 -2.34 46.75 -7.87
CA ASN A 673 -3.66 47.26 -7.56
C ASN A 673 -4.65 46.09 -7.50
N THR A 674 -4.90 45.52 -6.31
CA THR A 674 -6.02 44.59 -6.08
C THR A 674 -7.14 45.32 -5.35
N GLY A 675 -8.03 45.94 -6.12
CA GLY A 675 -9.23 46.60 -5.62
C GLY A 675 -10.42 46.34 -6.54
N GLY A 676 -11.14 45.24 -6.30
CA GLY A 676 -12.49 45.00 -6.80
C GLY A 676 -13.44 44.81 -5.60
N PRO A 677 -14.62 45.45 -5.56
CA PRO A 677 -15.41 45.60 -4.35
C PRO A 677 -16.14 44.30 -3.93
N SER A 678 -15.79 43.77 -2.77
CA SER A 678 -16.45 42.66 -2.09
C SER A 678 -17.54 43.18 -1.13
N SER A 679 -18.70 43.55 -1.68
CA SER A 679 -19.88 43.95 -0.89
C SER A 679 -21.11 43.07 -1.10
N LEU A 680 -20.95 41.79 -1.48
CA LEU A 680 -22.08 40.86 -1.71
C LEU A 680 -21.99 39.52 -0.98
N LEU A 681 -20.94 39.25 -0.17
CA LEU A 681 -20.78 37.95 0.51
C LEU A 681 -20.95 37.96 2.03
N ALA A 682 -21.23 39.11 2.67
CA ALA A 682 -21.53 39.16 4.10
C ALA A 682 -23.00 38.84 4.46
N GLY A 683 -23.92 38.89 3.48
CA GLY A 683 -25.36 38.70 3.72
C GLY A 683 -25.81 37.24 3.82
N LEU A 684 -25.19 36.34 3.06
CA LEU A 684 -25.60 34.93 2.99
C LEU A 684 -25.19 34.11 4.22
N GLY A 685 -24.06 34.45 4.86
CA GLY A 685 -23.57 33.74 6.04
C GLY A 685 -24.47 33.89 7.27
N ALA A 686 -25.05 35.08 7.47
CA ALA A 686 -25.96 35.33 8.59
C ALA A 686 -27.30 34.59 8.44
N LEU A 687 -27.79 34.44 7.20
CA LEU A 687 -29.06 33.78 6.90
C LEU A 687 -28.98 32.27 7.12
N LEU A 688 -27.85 31.65 6.77
CA LEU A 688 -27.60 30.22 7.01
C LEU A 688 -27.43 29.89 8.50
N LEU A 689 -26.84 30.79 9.29
CA LEU A 689 -26.71 30.62 10.74
C LEU A 689 -28.08 30.66 11.45
N VAL A 690 -28.96 31.57 11.04
CA VAL A 690 -30.33 31.67 11.60
C VAL A 690 -31.18 30.46 11.23
N ALA A 691 -31.09 29.97 9.98
CA ALA A 691 -31.78 28.77 9.54
C ALA A 691 -31.30 27.50 10.28
N GLY A 692 -29.98 27.39 10.51
CA GLY A 692 -29.39 26.31 11.30
C GLY A 692 -29.87 26.29 12.76
N CYS A 693 -29.90 27.46 13.42
CA CYS A 693 -30.40 27.56 14.79
C CYS A 693 -31.89 27.20 14.92
N ALA A 694 -32.72 27.56 13.93
CA ALA A 694 -34.14 27.23 13.91
C ALA A 694 -34.39 25.71 13.77
N MET A 695 -33.60 25.01 12.96
CA MET A 695 -33.71 23.55 12.80
C MET A 695 -33.29 22.79 14.06
N VAL A 696 -32.21 23.20 14.73
CA VAL A 696 -31.75 22.56 15.97
C VAL A 696 -32.76 22.75 17.11
N TRP A 697 -33.40 23.91 17.18
CA TRP A 697 -34.42 24.18 18.19
C TRP A 697 -35.70 23.37 17.96
N ARG A 698 -36.11 23.17 16.70
CA ARG A 698 -37.25 22.33 16.34
C ARG A 698 -36.98 20.85 16.64
N ALA A 699 -35.77 20.36 16.36
CA ALA A 699 -35.36 18.98 16.66
C ALA A 699 -35.28 18.69 18.18
N ARG A 700 -34.96 19.69 19.01
CA ARG A 700 -34.96 19.55 20.48
C ARG A 700 -36.35 19.51 21.11
N ARG A 701 -37.39 20.05 20.44
CA ARG A 701 -38.76 20.07 20.95
C ARG A 701 -39.58 18.82 20.64
N THR A 702 -39.10 17.93 19.79
CA THR A 702 -39.86 16.75 19.30
C THR A 702 -39.37 15.41 19.82
N ARG A 703 -38.66 15.35 20.96
CA ARG A 703 -38.40 14.06 21.63
C ARG A 703 -39.50 13.76 22.65
N PRO A 704 -40.34 12.71 22.45
CA PRO A 704 -41.19 12.19 23.49
C PRO A 704 -40.33 11.47 24.54
N THR A 705 -40.60 11.73 25.81
CA THR A 705 -40.15 10.90 26.92
C THR A 705 -40.95 9.60 26.92
N THR A 706 -40.27 8.46 26.83
CA THR A 706 -40.87 7.14 27.08
C THR A 706 -40.13 6.49 28.25
N ASP A 707 -40.92 6.06 29.24
CA ASP A 707 -40.61 4.95 30.13
C ASP A 707 -40.35 3.65 29.34
#